data_AF-A0A7X9XBD5-F1
#
_entry.id   AF-A0A7X9XBD5-F1
#
_cell.length_a   1.000
_cell.length_b   1.000
_cell.length_c   1.000
_cell.angle_alpha   90.00
_cell.angle_beta   90.00
_cell.angle_gamma   90.00
#
_symmetry.space_group_name_H-M   'P 1'
#
loop_
_entity.id
_entity.type
_entity.pdbx_description
1 polymer ?
#
loop_
_entity_poly.entity_id
_entity_poly.type
_entity_poly.pdbx_seq_one_letter_code
_entity_poly.pdbx_strand_id
1 'polypeptide(L)'
;MNFEIVKGMFVLEKTQQVLDQLFKTLFPALIEQYGIREAKGYFKTDKIVYDSYDMPYHIHILQGLFPSIQVFEKSIIGLGEESNDDYEVWLKVFCLGFFLHDANKLIDGSLLHAFNEIADDQDNLHEKLKITTFFAEVNDYWGDIQNVALNAENRTSVASAMREMTLPNGISNLFEKLSRFADKIASMGGAIQYSRQEDGSLVESKRYADGYHNVRGMYLHIKGLLESLGMDLELNYVSLHENPFKMLSKQALFGVLLALQESNRQILGITRNGIIFFGKPFDKELVERSIDFANDSEELDVANLIKIDHQTINFDFISKKPLSEDIWNDVLMEDERVSNKFLSMASNGASSFSSGDGFQSLLELIEKLKLSSYIDSRFDEKKQKVYLMFTNVDSDEGKLFKSLVCLKKTLFLNENGKKVKAWKNNFDTFSKSDEPFYDAWEWEVQSEEGKILSTPNEVTEYFKSYVKAPSNLLKTLYAIIWAEGVVSGLIGDDPEEVAEEHLENMMDQLNPNEEDHQGNESSNDISEIISTYLDYPNSNNKLWEKDLFIPEAEERCVLTNSYATENYREVKAFGLKATGYSRRAPSYLSLASPKTKISNIAISENQIRKKYFPNGNQKEAHIAVYRDFCEWGFGLPLQNNMLEVIAVVKDDIKIEDHKIKVDNGAILDQKHHEYELMDVGKDVKSQFYFISKNIRIASKLGIRCFVTSIMTPYRPHKAIFHYENAPRFAKQLGWDKVRLSEIEDVVNEISIIWELSKVGKNLNSGYILAYSGDRNHLFRLYGDYVKRVEAKEKENKAKILIGGIKKRIKTFIESKPQYFSNMISMSKLAEIAVSIKRESENSSQQSKIIRLALNAMKVASRDNPSEQEYIVTMVAGALHKSFQSDKYLTNNQIRSASRAFSELLYDMYINEWGGSFPAKTKEKMLIDQFAFIYSEKVAEYLERKEADKKSSN
;
A
#
# COMPACT_ATOMS: atom_id res chain seq x y z
N MET A 1 18.72 20.01 3.86
CA MET A 1 17.98 19.17 2.90
C MET A 1 17.80 19.99 1.64
N ASN A 2 18.26 19.51 0.48
CA ASN A 2 17.90 20.14 -0.81
C ASN A 2 16.73 19.33 -1.35
N PHE A 3 15.60 19.98 -1.61
CA PHE A 3 14.43 19.31 -2.17
C PHE A 3 14.65 19.13 -3.66
N GLU A 4 14.49 17.90 -4.17
CA GLU A 4 14.52 17.65 -5.61
C GLU A 4 13.15 18.05 -6.18
N ILE A 5 12.92 19.35 -6.36
CA ILE A 5 11.85 19.78 -7.27
C ILE A 5 12.32 19.40 -8.68
N VAL A 6 11.44 18.80 -9.47
CA VAL A 6 11.79 18.21 -10.77
C VAL A 6 12.56 19.23 -11.62
N LYS A 7 13.72 18.84 -12.17
CA LYS A 7 14.41 19.65 -13.19
C LYS A 7 13.42 20.02 -14.30
N GLY A 8 13.32 21.31 -14.63
CA GLY A 8 12.43 21.83 -15.67
C GLY A 8 10.99 22.14 -15.24
N MET A 9 10.67 22.10 -13.94
CA MET A 9 9.35 22.56 -13.44
C MET A 9 9.18 24.08 -13.47
N PHE A 10 10.26 24.82 -13.26
CA PHE A 10 10.34 26.27 -13.35
C PHE A 10 11.44 26.65 -14.31
N VAL A 11 11.21 27.73 -15.06
CA VAL A 11 12.17 28.27 -16.02
C VAL A 11 13.22 29.12 -15.30
N LEU A 12 12.83 29.85 -14.26
CA LEU A 12 13.69 30.78 -13.53
C LEU A 12 14.23 30.13 -12.26
N GLU A 13 15.55 30.20 -12.08
CA GLU A 13 16.23 29.68 -10.89
C GLU A 13 15.77 30.37 -9.59
N LYS A 14 15.49 31.69 -9.65
CA LYS A 14 14.95 32.45 -8.51
C LYS A 14 13.62 31.87 -8.01
N THR A 15 12.75 31.39 -8.91
CA THR A 15 11.48 30.74 -8.53
C THR A 15 11.72 29.48 -7.72
N GLN A 16 12.67 28.66 -8.18
CA GLN A 16 13.06 27.42 -7.52
C GLN A 16 13.62 27.68 -6.12
N GLN A 17 14.46 28.71 -5.97
CA GLN A 17 15.05 29.08 -4.67
C GLN A 17 13.99 29.51 -3.64
N VAL A 18 12.99 30.32 -4.03
CA VAL A 18 11.91 30.73 -3.12
C VAL A 18 11.05 29.54 -2.70
N LEU A 19 10.76 28.62 -3.62
CA LEU A 19 10.04 27.38 -3.29
C LEU A 19 10.83 26.48 -2.35
N ASP A 20 12.13 26.30 -2.58
CA ASP A 20 12.98 25.56 -1.65
C ASP A 20 12.97 26.18 -0.26
N GLN A 21 12.98 27.52 -0.17
CA GLN A 21 12.85 28.22 1.10
C GLN A 21 11.48 27.96 1.75
N LEU A 22 10.39 27.99 0.98
CA LEU A 22 9.03 27.70 1.44
C LEU A 22 8.93 26.30 2.07
N PHE A 23 9.50 25.29 1.42
CA PHE A 23 9.56 23.90 1.91
C PHE A 23 10.50 23.71 3.10
N LYS A 24 11.49 24.60 3.30
CA LYS A 24 12.40 24.59 4.46
C LYS A 24 11.87 25.36 5.67
N THR A 25 10.85 26.20 5.49
CA THR A 25 10.38 27.15 6.52
C THR A 25 8.89 26.97 6.82
N LEU A 26 8.00 27.51 5.98
CA LEU A 26 6.56 27.61 6.27
C LEU A 26 5.86 26.25 6.32
N PHE A 27 6.10 25.35 5.35
CA PHE A 27 5.43 24.04 5.33
C PHE A 27 5.79 23.16 6.53
N PRO A 28 7.08 23.00 6.90
CA PRO A 28 7.45 22.28 8.11
C PRO A 28 6.75 22.85 9.35
N ALA A 29 6.79 24.18 9.51
CA ALA A 29 6.18 24.88 10.63
C ALA A 29 4.65 24.69 10.69
N LEU A 30 3.97 24.75 9.55
CA LEU A 30 2.53 24.51 9.44
C LEU A 30 2.17 23.09 9.91
N ILE A 31 2.92 22.08 9.45
CA ILE A 31 2.69 20.67 9.78
C ILE A 31 3.01 20.40 11.25
N GLU A 32 4.03 21.05 11.80
CA GLU A 32 4.43 20.91 13.21
C GLU A 32 3.33 21.43 14.14
N GLN A 33 2.84 22.63 13.85
CA GLN A 33 1.88 23.33 14.71
C GLN A 33 0.45 22.81 14.54
N TYR A 34 0.05 22.45 13.31
CA TYR A 34 -1.36 22.17 12.98
C TYR A 34 -1.62 20.80 12.36
N GLY A 35 -0.58 19.99 12.09
CA GLY A 35 -0.74 18.62 11.60
C GLY A 35 -1.54 18.50 10.30
N ILE A 36 -2.48 17.55 10.27
CA ILE A 36 -3.32 17.22 9.11
C ILE A 36 -4.71 17.89 9.17
N ARG A 37 -4.77 19.16 9.61
CA ARG A 37 -6.03 19.91 9.76
C ARG A 37 -6.85 19.91 8.47
N GLU A 38 -8.15 19.65 8.59
CA GLU A 38 -9.07 19.55 7.45
C GLU A 38 -9.29 20.92 6.80
N ALA A 39 -9.09 21.00 5.48
CA ALA A 39 -9.40 22.19 4.68
C ALA A 39 -10.68 22.04 3.87
N LYS A 40 -10.90 20.84 3.33
CA LYS A 40 -12.12 20.39 2.64
C LYS A 40 -12.41 18.96 3.09
N GLY A 41 -13.69 18.57 3.07
CA GLY A 41 -14.11 17.22 3.44
C GLY A 41 -15.57 17.19 3.90
N TYR A 42 -15.83 16.53 5.02
CA TYR A 42 -17.19 16.32 5.52
C TYR A 42 -17.50 17.27 6.69
N PHE A 43 -18.22 18.35 6.40
CA PHE A 43 -18.66 19.30 7.42
C PHE A 43 -20.15 19.13 7.69
N LYS A 44 -20.48 18.84 8.94
CA LYS A 44 -21.86 18.76 9.42
C LYS A 44 -22.09 19.83 10.49
N THR A 45 -22.90 20.82 10.15
CA THR A 45 -23.50 21.74 11.13
C THR A 45 -24.97 21.36 11.31
N ASP A 46 -25.64 21.90 12.34
CA ASP A 46 -27.05 21.58 12.66
C ASP A 46 -28.05 21.78 11.50
N LYS A 47 -27.66 22.50 10.43
CA LYS A 47 -28.53 22.83 9.28
C LYS A 47 -27.90 22.64 7.90
N ILE A 48 -26.57 22.57 7.79
CA ILE A 48 -25.86 22.49 6.50
C ILE A 48 -24.90 21.31 6.54
N VAL A 49 -25.05 20.43 5.55
CA VAL A 49 -24.11 19.34 5.27
C VAL A 49 -23.34 19.70 4.01
N TYR A 50 -22.02 19.80 4.13
CA TYR A 50 -21.11 19.88 3.00
C TYR A 50 -20.33 18.57 2.94
N ASP A 51 -20.48 17.82 1.84
CA ASP A 51 -19.81 16.52 1.66
C ASP A 51 -18.92 16.56 0.41
N SER A 52 -17.66 16.88 0.66
CA SER A 52 -16.61 17.10 -0.34
C SER A 52 -15.58 15.98 -0.33
N TYR A 53 -14.51 16.09 -1.13
CA TYR A 53 -13.35 15.21 -0.99
C TYR A 53 -12.46 15.69 0.17
N ASP A 54 -12.00 14.75 0.98
CA ASP A 54 -11.11 15.03 2.11
C ASP A 54 -9.76 15.57 1.62
N MET A 55 -9.37 16.72 2.16
CA MET A 55 -8.11 17.38 1.82
C MET A 55 -7.53 18.09 3.06
N PRO A 56 -6.30 17.75 3.48
CA PRO A 56 -5.59 18.50 4.51
C PRO A 56 -5.18 19.90 4.06
N TYR A 57 -5.04 20.84 4.99
CA TYR A 57 -4.77 22.25 4.70
C TYR A 57 -3.42 22.52 4.03
N HIS A 58 -2.35 21.85 4.44
CA HIS A 58 -1.06 21.94 3.77
C HIS A 58 -1.14 21.44 2.30
N ILE A 59 -2.01 20.47 2.00
CA ILE A 59 -2.23 20.00 0.63
C ILE A 59 -3.10 20.97 -0.17
N HIS A 60 -4.13 21.55 0.44
CA HIS A 60 -4.93 22.62 -0.18
C HIS A 60 -4.06 23.80 -0.61
N ILE A 61 -3.18 24.29 0.28
CA ILE A 61 -2.22 25.35 -0.06
C ILE A 61 -1.32 24.91 -1.21
N LEU A 62 -0.73 23.71 -1.13
CA LEU A 62 0.19 23.22 -2.16
C LEU A 62 -0.49 23.11 -3.53
N GLN A 63 -1.71 22.55 -3.57
CA GLN A 63 -2.50 22.35 -4.78
C GLN A 63 -2.85 23.66 -5.49
N GLY A 64 -3.11 24.74 -4.74
CA GLY A 64 -3.37 26.05 -5.31
C GLY A 64 -2.10 26.83 -5.66
N LEU A 65 -1.13 26.84 -4.75
CA LEU A 65 0.05 27.71 -4.84
C LEU A 65 0.95 27.32 -6.02
N PHE A 66 1.28 26.03 -6.12
CA PHE A 66 2.26 25.57 -7.10
C PHE A 66 1.88 25.84 -8.57
N PRO A 67 0.67 25.50 -9.06
CA PRO A 67 0.30 25.83 -10.44
C PRO A 67 0.17 27.34 -10.63
N SER A 68 -0.20 28.08 -9.58
CA SER A 68 -0.27 29.55 -9.63
C SER A 68 1.10 30.21 -9.74
N ILE A 69 2.14 29.63 -9.12
CA ILE A 69 3.52 30.11 -9.29
C ILE A 69 4.01 29.86 -10.72
N GLN A 70 3.62 28.75 -11.36
CA GLN A 70 3.97 28.52 -12.77
C GLN A 70 3.27 29.52 -13.70
N VAL A 71 2.00 29.84 -13.43
CA VAL A 71 1.25 30.89 -14.13
C VAL A 71 1.87 32.28 -13.87
N PHE A 72 2.30 32.55 -12.64
CA PHE A 72 3.02 33.77 -12.27
C PHE A 72 4.30 33.91 -13.07
N GLU A 73 5.18 32.89 -13.06
CA GLU A 73 6.44 32.90 -13.80
C GLU A 73 6.22 33.16 -15.30
N LYS A 74 5.25 32.47 -15.92
CA LYS A 74 4.88 32.70 -17.32
C LYS A 74 4.39 34.11 -17.58
N SER A 75 3.59 34.66 -16.67
CA SER A 75 3.08 36.02 -16.79
C SER A 75 4.20 37.05 -16.66
N ILE A 76 5.13 36.86 -15.73
CA ILE A 76 6.30 37.73 -15.56
C ILE A 76 7.21 37.70 -16.79
N ILE A 77 7.50 36.51 -17.33
CA ILE A 77 8.29 36.37 -18.57
C ILE A 77 7.56 37.05 -19.74
N GLY A 78 6.23 36.89 -19.84
CA GLY A 78 5.42 37.57 -20.86
C GLY A 78 5.41 39.10 -20.73
N LEU A 79 5.63 39.62 -19.52
CA LEU A 79 5.77 41.05 -19.23
C LEU A 79 7.21 41.56 -19.43
N GLY A 80 8.20 40.68 -19.57
CA GLY A 80 9.63 41.04 -19.66
C GLY A 80 10.23 41.48 -18.33
N GLU A 81 9.65 41.05 -17.21
CA GLU A 81 10.03 41.46 -15.85
C GLU A 81 10.86 40.39 -15.11
N GLU A 82 11.33 39.34 -15.79
CA GLU A 82 12.06 38.22 -15.18
C GLU A 82 13.42 38.60 -14.59
N SER A 83 13.99 39.73 -15.03
CA SER A 83 15.25 40.27 -14.54
C SER A 83 15.08 41.35 -13.47
N ASN A 84 13.84 41.65 -13.04
CA ASN A 84 13.56 42.66 -12.02
C ASN A 84 14.17 42.26 -10.67
N ASP A 85 14.75 43.23 -9.95
CA ASP A 85 15.36 43.02 -8.64
C ASP A 85 14.30 42.65 -7.57
N ASP A 86 13.06 43.12 -7.74
CA ASP A 86 11.95 42.87 -6.81
C ASP A 86 11.21 41.54 -7.07
N TYR A 87 11.61 40.77 -8.10
CA TYR A 87 10.94 39.51 -8.48
C TYR A 87 10.78 38.56 -7.28
N GLU A 88 11.84 38.40 -6.49
CA GLU A 88 11.84 37.51 -5.33
C GLU A 88 10.86 37.98 -4.25
N VAL A 89 10.81 39.30 -4.01
CA VAL A 89 9.89 39.94 -3.07
C VAL A 89 8.45 39.71 -3.50
N TRP A 90 8.13 39.94 -4.78
CA TRP A 90 6.79 39.70 -5.32
C TRP A 90 6.37 38.24 -5.12
N LEU A 91 7.25 37.29 -5.46
CA LEU A 91 6.95 35.87 -5.29
C LEU A 91 6.75 35.48 -3.83
N LYS A 92 7.54 36.03 -2.89
CA LYS A 92 7.36 35.80 -1.44
C LYS A 92 6.04 36.38 -0.93
N VAL A 93 5.67 37.59 -1.36
CA VAL A 93 4.37 38.20 -1.03
C VAL A 93 3.21 37.32 -1.51
N PHE A 94 3.26 36.83 -2.75
CA PHE A 94 2.23 35.94 -3.27
C PHE A 94 2.16 34.62 -2.50
N CYS A 95 3.31 33.97 -2.27
CA CYS A 95 3.41 32.71 -1.53
C CYS A 95 2.82 32.84 -0.12
N LEU A 96 3.25 33.87 0.63
CA LEU A 96 2.82 34.06 2.01
C LEU A 96 1.35 34.52 2.08
N GLY A 97 0.91 35.39 1.17
CA GLY A 97 -0.48 35.81 1.07
C GLY A 97 -1.42 34.63 0.83
N PHE A 98 -1.11 33.75 -0.13
CA PHE A 98 -1.92 32.56 -0.34
C PHE A 98 -1.75 31.53 0.79
N PHE A 99 -0.58 31.38 1.40
CA PHE A 99 -0.43 30.52 2.58
C PHE A 99 -1.40 30.90 3.72
N LEU A 100 -1.70 32.20 3.86
CA LEU A 100 -2.59 32.76 4.88
C LEU A 100 -4.03 33.04 4.40
N HIS A 101 -4.41 32.70 3.17
CA HIS A 101 -5.74 33.05 2.62
C HIS A 101 -6.92 32.51 3.45
N ASP A 102 -6.70 31.40 4.14
CA ASP A 102 -7.66 30.70 4.99
C ASP A 102 -7.15 30.64 6.44
N ALA A 103 -6.41 31.67 6.91
CA ALA A 103 -5.80 31.70 8.24
C ALA A 103 -6.80 31.54 9.40
N ASN A 104 -8.09 31.80 9.19
CA ASN A 104 -9.17 31.48 10.14
C ASN A 104 -9.36 29.97 10.37
N LYS A 105 -8.77 29.11 9.53
CA LYS A 105 -8.65 27.67 9.76
C LYS A 105 -7.42 27.33 10.58
N LEU A 106 -6.52 28.26 10.89
CA LEU A 106 -5.40 28.06 11.79
C LEU A 106 -5.69 28.66 13.15
N ILE A 107 -6.25 29.87 13.12
CA ILE A 107 -6.61 30.69 14.28
C ILE A 107 -8.13 30.76 14.35
N ASP A 108 -8.70 30.39 15.49
CA ASP A 108 -10.14 30.33 15.65
C ASP A 108 -10.75 31.75 15.59
N GLY A 109 -11.68 31.97 14.66
CA GLY A 109 -12.41 33.24 14.54
C GLY A 109 -12.62 33.67 13.10
N SER A 110 -12.75 34.99 12.88
CA SER A 110 -12.85 35.56 11.54
C SER A 110 -11.47 35.67 10.88
N LEU A 111 -11.42 35.67 9.54
CA LEU A 111 -10.16 35.84 8.81
C LEU A 111 -9.44 37.15 9.17
N LEU A 112 -10.20 38.23 9.39
CA LEU A 112 -9.62 39.51 9.81
C LEU A 112 -9.02 39.44 11.22
N HIS A 113 -9.67 38.71 12.13
CA HIS A 113 -9.14 38.47 13.47
C HIS A 113 -7.83 37.68 13.41
N ALA A 114 -7.80 36.60 12.61
CA ALA A 114 -6.59 35.82 12.38
C ALA A 114 -5.44 36.69 11.84
N PHE A 115 -5.72 37.60 10.89
CA PHE A 115 -4.69 38.52 10.41
C PHE A 115 -4.17 39.48 11.48
N ASN A 116 -5.04 39.99 12.35
CA ASN A 116 -4.60 40.86 13.43
C ASN A 116 -3.73 40.10 14.44
N GLU A 117 -4.11 38.88 14.80
CA GLU A 117 -3.29 38.05 15.71
C GLU A 117 -1.91 37.74 15.11
N ILE A 118 -1.84 37.44 13.82
CA ILE A 118 -0.55 37.21 13.15
C ILE A 118 0.26 38.51 13.10
N ALA A 119 -0.36 39.64 12.71
CA ALA A 119 0.31 40.93 12.58
C ALA A 119 0.86 41.45 13.92
N ASP A 120 0.11 41.29 15.00
CA ASP A 120 0.51 41.65 16.36
C ASP A 120 1.50 40.64 16.96
N ASP A 121 1.88 39.60 16.20
CA ASP A 121 2.69 38.45 16.62
C ASP A 121 2.20 37.83 17.95
N GLN A 122 0.87 37.75 18.11
CA GLN A 122 0.28 37.15 19.30
C GLN A 122 0.73 35.69 19.41
N ASP A 123 1.03 35.25 20.62
CA ASP A 123 1.57 33.92 20.90
C ASP A 123 2.83 33.56 20.08
N ASN A 124 3.62 34.55 19.63
CA ASN A 124 4.82 34.39 18.80
C ASN A 124 4.54 33.61 17.50
N LEU A 125 3.42 33.89 16.84
CA LEU A 125 3.00 33.25 15.60
C LEU A 125 4.03 33.39 14.46
N HIS A 126 4.72 34.52 14.33
CA HIS A 126 5.78 34.72 13.34
C HIS A 126 6.91 33.72 13.51
N GLU A 127 7.33 33.46 14.76
CA GLU A 127 8.36 32.49 15.07
C GLU A 127 7.86 31.05 14.88
N LYS A 128 6.65 30.76 15.36
CA LYS A 128 6.02 29.44 15.27
C LYS A 128 5.78 28.99 13.83
N LEU A 129 5.34 29.91 12.96
CA LEU A 129 5.09 29.65 11.54
C LEU A 129 6.31 29.93 10.65
N LYS A 130 7.43 30.39 11.23
CA LYS A 130 8.67 30.76 10.51
C LYS A 130 8.46 31.82 9.43
N ILE A 131 7.52 32.74 9.62
CA ILE A 131 7.16 33.80 8.67
C ILE A 131 8.37 34.71 8.40
N THR A 132 9.01 35.23 9.44
CA THR A 132 10.18 36.11 9.33
C THR A 132 11.44 35.41 8.84
N THR A 133 11.50 34.07 8.98
CA THR A 133 12.59 33.25 8.41
C THR A 133 12.41 33.05 6.90
N PHE A 134 11.16 32.97 6.43
CA PHE A 134 10.85 32.92 5.00
C PHE A 134 10.99 34.30 4.34
N PHE A 135 10.46 35.34 4.98
CA PHE A 135 10.44 36.69 4.44
C PHE A 135 10.75 37.71 5.55
N ALA A 136 11.99 38.21 5.57
CA ALA A 136 12.48 39.09 6.63
C ALA A 136 11.78 40.46 6.61
N GLU A 137 11.48 40.96 5.41
CA GLU A 137 10.83 42.25 5.17
C GLU A 137 9.29 42.18 5.28
N VAL A 138 8.72 41.12 5.86
CA VAL A 138 7.27 40.86 5.88
C VAL A 138 6.43 42.05 6.36
N ASN A 139 6.91 42.82 7.35
CA ASN A 139 6.20 43.94 7.92
C ASN A 139 6.02 45.11 6.93
N ASP A 140 6.99 45.29 6.01
CA ASP A 140 6.95 46.35 5.00
C ASP A 140 5.91 46.04 3.91
N TYR A 141 5.57 44.75 3.73
CA TYR A 141 4.66 44.24 2.70
C TYR A 141 3.38 43.61 3.28
N TRP A 142 3.08 43.81 4.56
CA TRP A 142 1.96 43.14 5.22
C TRP A 142 0.60 43.52 4.59
N GLY A 143 0.44 44.76 4.15
CA GLY A 143 -0.74 45.22 3.41
C GLY A 143 -0.95 44.46 2.11
N ASP A 144 0.12 44.24 1.34
CA ASP A 144 0.08 43.46 0.10
C ASP A 144 -0.22 41.97 0.36
N ILE A 145 0.36 41.39 1.42
CA ILE A 145 0.09 40.01 1.85
C ILE A 145 -1.39 39.84 2.22
N GLN A 146 -1.95 40.77 3.00
CA GLN A 146 -3.39 40.77 3.33
C GLN A 146 -4.25 40.90 2.07
N ASN A 147 -3.85 41.75 1.11
CA ASN A 147 -4.57 41.94 -0.14
C ASN A 147 -4.62 40.65 -0.98
N VAL A 148 -3.47 39.98 -1.17
CA VAL A 148 -3.38 38.68 -1.85
C VAL A 148 -4.31 37.66 -1.19
N ALA A 149 -4.26 37.57 0.13
CA ALA A 149 -5.02 36.61 0.92
C ALA A 149 -6.53 36.85 0.83
N LEU A 150 -6.97 38.12 0.96
CA LEU A 150 -8.37 38.52 0.89
C LEU A 150 -8.96 38.44 -0.53
N ASN A 151 -8.13 38.48 -1.58
CA ASN A 151 -8.57 38.36 -2.97
C ASN A 151 -8.89 36.93 -3.41
N ALA A 152 -8.54 35.92 -2.60
CA ALA A 152 -8.84 34.52 -2.90
C ALA A 152 -10.35 34.27 -3.10
N GLU A 153 -11.20 34.93 -2.32
CA GLU A 153 -12.66 34.80 -2.40
C GLU A 153 -13.37 36.11 -2.77
N ASN A 154 -14.44 36.00 -3.56
CA ASN A 154 -15.23 37.18 -3.97
C ASN A 154 -15.83 37.94 -2.77
N ARG A 155 -16.21 37.24 -1.69
CA ARG A 155 -16.85 37.85 -0.52
C ARG A 155 -15.90 38.72 0.31
N THR A 156 -14.60 38.47 0.24
CA THR A 156 -13.56 39.20 0.98
C THR A 156 -12.88 40.28 0.13
N SER A 157 -13.12 40.31 -1.18
CA SER A 157 -12.54 41.30 -2.11
C SER A 157 -12.79 42.77 -1.72
N VAL A 158 -13.94 43.09 -1.13
CA VAL A 158 -14.24 44.47 -0.66
C VAL A 158 -13.32 44.90 0.48
N ALA A 159 -12.98 43.97 1.39
CA ALA A 159 -12.04 44.22 2.47
C ALA A 159 -10.57 44.28 1.99
N SER A 160 -10.29 43.69 0.82
CA SER A 160 -8.99 43.77 0.15
C SER A 160 -8.70 45.17 -0.39
N ALA A 161 -9.72 45.83 -0.97
CA ALA A 161 -9.62 47.19 -1.50
C ALA A 161 -9.33 48.28 -0.44
N MET A 162 -9.43 47.94 0.85
CA MET A 162 -9.14 48.84 1.98
C MET A 162 -7.70 48.73 2.48
N ARG A 163 -6.87 47.87 1.88
CA ARG A 163 -5.47 47.65 2.27
C ARG A 163 -4.53 48.60 1.53
N GLU A 164 -3.51 49.05 2.23
CA GLU A 164 -2.41 49.81 1.64
C GLU A 164 -1.57 48.86 0.78
N MET A 165 -1.34 49.25 -0.48
CA MET A 165 -0.60 48.46 -1.46
C MET A 165 0.70 49.17 -1.79
N THR A 166 1.81 48.45 -1.69
CA THR A 166 3.14 48.95 -2.08
C THR A 166 3.56 48.44 -3.46
N LEU A 167 2.93 47.37 -3.93
CA LEU A 167 3.25 46.74 -5.21
C LEU A 167 2.86 47.59 -6.43
N PRO A 168 3.60 47.48 -7.55
CA PRO A 168 3.20 48.09 -8.81
C PRO A 168 1.81 47.62 -9.26
N ASN A 169 1.02 48.52 -9.86
CA ASN A 169 -0.36 48.23 -10.32
C ASN A 169 -0.45 46.98 -11.20
N GLY A 170 0.54 46.74 -12.08
CA GLY A 170 0.58 45.54 -12.93
C GLY A 170 0.68 44.25 -12.12
N ILE A 171 1.51 44.24 -11.08
CA ILE A 171 1.72 43.09 -10.19
C ILE A 171 0.51 42.89 -9.27
N SER A 172 -0.05 43.96 -8.71
CA SER A 172 -1.27 43.90 -7.90
C SER A 172 -2.45 43.28 -8.68
N ASN A 173 -2.67 43.73 -9.92
CA ASN A 173 -3.71 43.16 -10.80
C ASN A 173 -3.45 41.68 -11.13
N LEU A 174 -2.18 41.30 -11.32
CA LEU A 174 -1.82 39.90 -11.53
C LEU A 174 -2.11 39.06 -10.28
N PHE A 175 -1.80 39.56 -9.09
CA PHE A 175 -2.06 38.88 -7.82
C PHE A 175 -3.55 38.69 -7.54
N GLU A 176 -4.41 39.66 -7.85
CA GLU A 176 -5.87 39.47 -7.74
C GLU A 176 -6.34 38.27 -8.57
N LYS A 177 -5.85 38.15 -9.81
CA LYS A 177 -6.18 37.02 -10.71
C LYS A 177 -5.60 35.72 -10.19
N LEU A 178 -4.33 35.71 -9.78
CA LEU A 178 -3.64 34.53 -9.29
C LEU A 178 -4.22 34.00 -7.98
N SER A 179 -4.62 34.86 -7.03
CA SER A 179 -5.25 34.41 -5.78
C SER A 179 -6.57 33.67 -6.06
N ARG A 180 -7.39 34.20 -6.98
CA ARG A 180 -8.64 33.54 -7.41
C ARG A 180 -8.38 32.25 -8.18
N PHE A 181 -7.33 32.23 -8.99
CA PHE A 181 -6.89 31.02 -9.68
C PHE A 181 -6.47 29.96 -8.65
N ALA A 182 -5.57 30.30 -7.73
CA ALA A 182 -5.04 29.43 -6.69
C ALA A 182 -6.14 28.78 -5.84
N ASP A 183 -7.08 29.55 -5.28
CA ASP A 183 -8.15 28.99 -4.45
C ASP A 183 -9.09 28.09 -5.25
N LYS A 184 -9.45 28.48 -6.48
CA LYS A 184 -10.31 27.65 -7.33
C LYS A 184 -9.63 26.36 -7.72
N ILE A 185 -8.34 26.37 -8.05
CA ILE A 185 -7.56 25.15 -8.35
C ILE A 185 -7.44 24.26 -7.11
N ALA A 186 -7.07 24.82 -5.95
CA ALA A 186 -7.03 24.09 -4.69
C ALA A 186 -8.40 23.48 -4.33
N SER A 187 -9.48 24.18 -4.68
CA SER A 187 -10.86 23.78 -4.43
C SER A 187 -11.50 22.98 -5.56
N MET A 188 -10.82 22.79 -6.72
CA MET A 188 -11.27 21.87 -7.77
C MET A 188 -11.56 20.51 -7.14
N GLY A 189 -10.79 20.21 -6.07
CA GLY A 189 -10.94 19.25 -4.96
C GLY A 189 -12.35 18.78 -4.66
N GLY A 190 -13.28 19.73 -4.58
CA GLY A 190 -14.25 19.62 -3.52
C GLY A 190 -15.65 20.13 -3.78
N ALA A 191 -15.95 20.75 -4.92
CA ALA A 191 -17.23 21.42 -5.08
C ALA A 191 -18.30 20.51 -5.70
N ILE A 192 -18.91 19.64 -4.89
CA ILE A 192 -20.29 19.24 -5.15
C ILE A 192 -21.17 20.32 -4.52
N GLN A 193 -21.68 21.24 -5.35
CA GLN A 193 -22.70 22.18 -4.91
C GLN A 193 -24.04 21.44 -4.81
N TYR A 194 -24.71 21.53 -3.67
CA TYR A 194 -26.10 21.11 -3.55
C TYR A 194 -27.00 22.30 -3.88
N SER A 195 -27.84 22.15 -4.90
CA SER A 195 -28.93 23.10 -5.16
C SER A 195 -30.11 22.75 -4.27
N ARG A 196 -30.63 23.74 -3.54
CA ARG A 196 -31.86 23.58 -2.75
C ARG A 196 -33.06 23.62 -3.68
N GLN A 197 -33.86 22.55 -3.70
CA GLN A 197 -35.14 22.55 -4.40
C GLN A 197 -36.19 23.36 -3.61
N GLU A 198 -37.29 23.70 -4.28
CA GLU A 198 -38.41 24.45 -3.68
C GLU A 198 -39.02 23.76 -2.46
N ASP A 199 -38.92 22.42 -2.37
CA ASP A 199 -39.37 21.63 -1.21
C ASP A 199 -38.37 21.61 -0.04
N GLY A 200 -37.25 22.33 -0.17
CA GLY A 200 -36.18 22.39 0.82
C GLY A 200 -35.19 21.22 0.77
N SER A 201 -35.40 20.23 -0.11
CA SER A 201 -34.46 19.13 -0.33
C SER A 201 -33.19 19.63 -1.03
N LEU A 202 -32.06 19.02 -0.69
CA LEU A 202 -30.76 19.31 -1.30
C LEU A 202 -30.54 18.30 -2.44
N VAL A 203 -30.44 18.78 -3.67
CA VAL A 203 -30.09 17.95 -4.82
C VAL A 203 -28.67 18.26 -5.27
N GLU A 204 -27.90 17.19 -5.45
CA GLU A 204 -26.53 17.23 -5.93
C GLU A 204 -26.47 17.88 -7.32
N SER A 205 -25.80 19.04 -7.45
CA SER A 205 -25.58 19.63 -8.77
C SER A 205 -24.50 18.81 -9.49
N LYS A 206 -24.91 18.04 -10.48
CA LYS A 206 -24.01 17.20 -11.29
C LYS A 206 -22.98 18.00 -12.09
N ARG A 207 -23.10 19.33 -12.21
CA ARG A 207 -22.26 20.16 -13.10
C ARG A 207 -20.79 20.25 -12.71
N TYR A 208 -20.44 20.02 -11.44
CA TYR A 208 -19.06 20.18 -10.94
C TYR A 208 -18.44 18.88 -10.41
N ALA A 209 -19.22 17.81 -10.27
CA ALA A 209 -18.74 16.51 -9.80
C ALA A 209 -17.73 15.85 -10.76
N ASP A 210 -17.76 16.22 -12.05
CA ASP A 210 -16.96 15.58 -13.10
C ASP A 210 -15.52 16.12 -13.23
N GLY A 211 -15.15 17.17 -12.49
CA GLY A 211 -13.87 17.86 -12.63
C GLY A 211 -12.64 16.96 -12.41
N TYR A 212 -12.71 15.99 -11.49
CA TYR A 212 -11.64 15.02 -11.23
C TYR A 212 -11.69 13.74 -12.04
N HIS A 213 -12.83 13.44 -12.66
CA HIS A 213 -13.03 12.11 -13.23
C HIS A 213 -12.12 11.84 -14.42
N ASN A 214 -11.60 12.88 -15.09
CA ASN A 214 -10.55 12.73 -16.09
C ASN A 214 -9.77 14.04 -16.30
N VAL A 215 -8.55 13.90 -16.82
CA VAL A 215 -7.61 15.00 -17.10
C VAL A 215 -8.17 16.02 -18.08
N ARG A 216 -8.99 15.58 -19.04
CA ARG A 216 -9.65 16.47 -20.00
C ARG A 216 -10.61 17.45 -19.30
N GLY A 217 -11.42 16.97 -18.37
CA GLY A 217 -12.31 17.81 -17.55
C GLY A 217 -11.54 18.84 -16.74
N MET A 218 -10.44 18.41 -16.10
CA MET A 218 -9.53 19.31 -15.40
C MET A 218 -8.95 20.38 -16.31
N TYR A 219 -8.42 19.98 -17.47
CA TYR A 219 -7.88 20.88 -18.48
C TYR A 219 -8.89 21.95 -18.91
N LEU A 220 -10.12 21.55 -19.26
CA LEU A 220 -11.17 22.48 -19.69
C LEU A 220 -11.52 23.49 -18.59
N HIS A 221 -11.54 23.03 -17.33
CA HIS A 221 -11.78 23.91 -16.19
C HIS A 221 -10.65 24.92 -16.00
N ILE A 222 -9.39 24.47 -15.98
CA ILE A 222 -8.21 25.33 -15.81
C ILE A 222 -8.15 26.35 -16.94
N LYS A 223 -8.30 25.90 -18.19
CA LYS A 223 -8.29 26.77 -19.37
C LYS A 223 -9.39 27.82 -19.30
N GLY A 224 -10.64 27.40 -19.06
CA GLY A 224 -11.76 28.35 -18.95
C GLY A 224 -11.58 29.33 -17.78
N LEU A 225 -10.93 28.91 -16.70
CA LEU A 225 -10.60 29.79 -15.57
C LEU A 225 -9.56 30.85 -15.96
N LEU A 226 -8.46 30.45 -16.60
CA LEU A 226 -7.44 31.37 -17.10
C LEU A 226 -8.04 32.39 -18.08
N GLU A 227 -8.84 31.92 -19.05
CA GLU A 227 -9.55 32.78 -20.01
C GLU A 227 -10.49 33.77 -19.30
N SER A 228 -11.27 33.32 -18.31
CA SER A 228 -12.18 34.19 -17.55
C SER A 228 -11.47 35.27 -16.73
N LEU A 229 -10.21 35.04 -16.37
CA LEU A 229 -9.35 36.00 -15.66
C LEU A 229 -8.54 36.87 -16.65
N GLY A 230 -8.74 36.69 -17.96
CA GLY A 230 -8.00 37.41 -18.99
C GLY A 230 -6.52 37.08 -18.99
N MET A 231 -6.16 35.80 -18.77
CA MET A 231 -4.81 35.27 -18.89
C MET A 231 -4.76 34.35 -20.12
N ASP A 232 -4.08 34.79 -21.17
CA ASP A 232 -3.94 34.03 -22.42
C ASP A 232 -2.67 33.18 -22.36
N LEU A 233 -2.80 31.95 -21.86
CA LEU A 233 -1.72 30.97 -21.78
C LEU A 233 -2.06 29.74 -22.62
N GLU A 234 -1.14 29.35 -23.49
CA GLU A 234 -1.32 28.16 -24.33
C GLU A 234 -1.21 26.90 -23.47
N LEU A 235 -2.36 26.27 -23.19
CA LEU A 235 -2.48 25.06 -22.37
C LEU A 235 -3.00 23.89 -23.20
N ASN A 236 -2.43 22.71 -22.97
CA ASN A 236 -2.83 21.45 -23.58
C ASN A 236 -2.78 20.29 -22.58
N TYR A 237 -3.34 19.15 -22.98
CA TYR A 237 -3.39 17.94 -22.15
C TYR A 237 -3.08 16.68 -22.97
N VAL A 238 -2.71 15.64 -22.24
CA VAL A 238 -2.64 14.26 -22.72
C VAL A 238 -3.17 13.36 -21.61
N SER A 239 -3.96 12.35 -21.96
CA SER A 239 -4.57 11.46 -20.98
C SER A 239 -4.62 10.03 -21.47
N LEU A 240 -4.58 9.07 -20.55
CA LEU A 240 -4.90 7.68 -20.81
C LEU A 240 -6.28 7.36 -20.24
N HIS A 241 -7.16 6.81 -21.07
CA HIS A 241 -8.43 6.27 -20.62
C HIS A 241 -8.23 5.15 -19.59
N GLU A 242 -9.17 5.06 -18.64
CA GLU A 242 -9.14 4.02 -17.61
C GLU A 242 -9.10 2.62 -18.23
N ASN A 243 -8.18 1.79 -17.73
CA ASN A 243 -7.96 0.45 -18.23
C ASN A 243 -7.35 -0.44 -17.12
N PRO A 244 -7.42 -1.78 -17.26
CA PRO A 244 -6.92 -2.71 -16.23
C PRO A 244 -5.38 -2.86 -16.20
N PHE A 245 -4.65 -2.25 -17.13
CA PHE A 245 -3.20 -2.39 -17.31
C PHE A 245 -2.44 -1.22 -16.66
N LYS A 246 -2.46 -1.18 -15.32
CA LYS A 246 -1.98 -0.01 -14.58
C LYS A 246 -0.47 0.21 -14.71
N MET A 247 0.34 -0.85 -14.72
CA MET A 247 1.80 -0.71 -14.82
C MET A 247 2.21 -0.27 -16.23
N LEU A 248 1.61 -0.87 -17.26
CA LEU A 248 1.81 -0.43 -18.65
C LEU A 248 1.34 1.03 -18.85
N SER A 249 0.19 1.41 -18.28
CA SER A 249 -0.28 2.80 -18.34
C SER A 249 0.69 3.77 -17.66
N LYS A 250 1.32 3.36 -16.54
CA LYS A 250 2.33 4.16 -15.86
C LYS A 250 3.58 4.33 -16.72
N GLN A 251 4.04 3.26 -17.36
CA GLN A 251 5.19 3.29 -18.26
C GLN A 251 4.91 4.15 -19.51
N ALA A 252 3.72 4.04 -20.09
CA ALA A 252 3.28 4.90 -21.19
C ALA A 252 3.25 6.38 -20.79
N LEU A 253 2.67 6.73 -19.62
CA LEU A 253 2.68 8.12 -19.14
C LEU A 253 4.09 8.63 -18.83
N PHE A 254 5.00 7.76 -18.40
CA PHE A 254 6.40 8.11 -18.20
C PHE A 254 7.09 8.42 -19.53
N GLY A 255 6.88 7.62 -20.57
CA GLY A 255 7.37 7.93 -21.93
C GLY A 255 6.81 9.25 -22.45
N VAL A 256 5.52 9.53 -22.23
CA VAL A 256 4.88 10.82 -22.57
C VAL A 256 5.52 11.97 -21.81
N LEU A 257 5.81 11.81 -20.51
CA LEU A 257 6.47 12.83 -19.71
C LEU A 257 7.86 13.17 -20.27
N LEU A 258 8.65 12.16 -20.62
CA LEU A 258 9.99 12.35 -21.20
C LEU A 258 9.92 13.05 -22.56
N ALA A 259 9.01 12.64 -23.44
CA ALA A 259 8.81 13.28 -24.74
C ALA A 259 8.42 14.76 -24.62
N LEU A 260 7.58 15.11 -23.64
CA LEU A 260 7.22 16.49 -23.34
C LEU A 260 8.43 17.30 -22.83
N GLN A 261 9.23 16.72 -21.93
CA GLN A 261 10.42 17.37 -21.37
C GLN A 261 11.49 17.64 -22.43
N GLU A 262 11.79 16.66 -23.29
CA GLU A 262 12.73 16.82 -24.41
C GLU A 262 12.27 17.91 -25.38
N SER A 263 10.96 18.06 -25.54
CA SER A 263 10.36 19.09 -26.40
C SER A 263 10.22 20.46 -25.69
N ASN A 264 10.89 20.66 -24.56
CA ASN A 264 10.85 21.88 -23.74
C ASN A 264 9.44 22.34 -23.35
N ARG A 265 8.51 21.39 -23.16
CA ARG A 265 7.14 21.69 -22.72
C ARG A 265 7.09 21.62 -21.20
N GLN A 266 6.82 22.77 -20.57
CA GLN A 266 6.70 22.86 -19.12
C GLN A 266 5.41 22.21 -18.64
N ILE A 267 5.52 21.32 -17.66
CA ILE A 267 4.40 20.58 -17.10
C ILE A 267 3.70 21.44 -16.03
N LEU A 268 2.40 21.67 -16.19
CA LEU A 268 1.57 22.35 -15.18
C LEU A 268 1.17 21.37 -14.07
N GLY A 269 0.85 20.14 -14.43
CA GLY A 269 0.48 19.14 -13.43
C GLY A 269 0.31 17.73 -14.00
N ILE A 270 0.48 16.76 -13.11
CA ILE A 270 0.39 15.34 -13.41
C ILE A 270 -0.72 14.74 -12.53
N THR A 271 -1.50 13.86 -13.13
CA THR A 271 -2.50 13.02 -12.46
C THR A 271 -2.15 11.54 -12.67
N ARG A 272 -2.90 10.64 -12.03
CA ARG A 272 -2.76 9.19 -12.20
C ARG A 272 -2.87 8.72 -13.65
N ASN A 273 -3.62 9.44 -14.48
CA ASN A 273 -4.03 9.00 -15.82
C ASN A 273 -3.73 10.08 -16.90
N GLY A 274 -2.86 11.05 -16.64
CA GLY A 274 -2.52 12.05 -17.66
C GLY A 274 -1.83 13.30 -17.13
N ILE A 275 -1.49 14.18 -18.06
CA ILE A 275 -0.58 15.32 -17.88
C ILE A 275 -1.20 16.56 -18.52
N ILE A 276 -1.10 17.70 -17.83
CA ILE A 276 -1.45 19.03 -18.35
C ILE A 276 -0.16 19.84 -18.45
N PHE A 277 0.04 20.52 -19.57
CA PHE A 277 1.30 21.21 -19.88
C PHE A 277 1.07 22.46 -20.73
N PHE A 278 2.06 23.34 -20.72
CA PHE A 278 2.08 24.58 -21.51
C PHE A 278 2.70 24.35 -22.89
N GLY A 279 2.21 25.12 -23.87
CA GLY A 279 2.69 25.11 -25.25
C GLY A 279 1.78 24.35 -26.20
N LYS A 280 2.29 24.02 -27.39
CA LYS A 280 1.53 23.46 -28.53
C LYS A 280 0.78 22.16 -28.20
N PRO A 281 -0.25 21.76 -28.98
CA PRO A 281 -0.94 20.48 -28.81
C PRO A 281 -0.01 19.26 -28.90
N PHE A 282 -0.44 18.15 -28.30
CA PHE A 282 0.20 16.85 -28.48
C PHE A 282 -0.05 16.36 -29.91
N ASP A 283 0.96 15.83 -30.59
CA ASP A 283 0.91 15.45 -31.99
C ASP A 283 1.51 14.05 -32.24
N LYS A 284 1.51 13.61 -33.50
CA LYS A 284 1.99 12.27 -33.88
C LYS A 284 3.48 12.07 -33.61
N GLU A 285 4.30 13.10 -33.81
CA GLU A 285 5.74 13.03 -33.54
C GLU A 285 6.00 12.76 -32.05
N LEU A 286 5.26 13.43 -31.17
CA LEU A 286 5.32 13.16 -29.74
C LEU A 286 4.78 11.78 -29.35
N VAL A 287 3.77 11.26 -30.05
CA VAL A 287 3.28 9.89 -29.84
C VAL A 287 4.39 8.88 -30.13
N GLU A 288 5.07 9.01 -31.27
CA GLU A 288 6.18 8.12 -31.67
C GLU A 288 7.33 8.18 -30.65
N ARG A 289 7.79 9.38 -30.27
CA ARG A 289 8.80 9.53 -29.22
C ARG A 289 8.38 8.96 -27.87
N SER A 290 7.10 9.10 -27.50
CA SER A 290 6.59 8.57 -26.24
C SER A 290 6.64 7.04 -26.21
N ILE A 291 6.40 6.40 -27.36
CA ILE A 291 6.55 4.96 -27.52
C ILE A 291 8.03 4.60 -27.34
N ASP A 292 8.94 5.28 -28.05
CA ASP A 292 10.38 5.02 -27.97
C ASP A 292 10.91 5.12 -26.53
N PHE A 293 10.64 6.23 -25.84
CA PHE A 293 11.04 6.40 -24.43
C PHE A 293 10.43 5.37 -23.49
N ALA A 294 9.18 4.96 -23.74
CA ALA A 294 8.54 3.95 -22.91
C ALA A 294 9.16 2.56 -23.13
N ASN A 295 9.68 2.26 -24.33
CA ASN A 295 10.38 1.01 -24.63
C ASN A 295 11.83 1.01 -24.15
N ASP A 296 12.52 2.14 -24.24
CA ASP A 296 13.91 2.28 -23.80
C ASP A 296 14.05 2.06 -22.27
N SER A 297 12.95 2.08 -21.52
CA SER A 297 12.90 1.69 -20.12
C SER A 297 12.91 0.16 -19.88
N GLU A 298 12.86 -0.64 -20.94
CA GLU A 298 12.79 -2.11 -20.90
C GLU A 298 14.14 -2.81 -21.12
N GLU A 299 14.98 -2.86 -20.08
CA GLU A 299 15.78 -4.08 -19.93
C GLU A 299 14.85 -5.21 -19.49
N LEU A 300 14.57 -6.14 -20.41
CA LEU A 300 14.02 -7.45 -20.11
C LEU A 300 15.00 -8.16 -19.17
N ASP A 301 14.57 -8.48 -17.95
CA ASP A 301 15.40 -9.23 -16.99
C ASP A 301 15.45 -10.71 -17.41
N VAL A 302 16.33 -10.99 -18.38
CA VAL A 302 16.50 -12.32 -18.98
C VAL A 302 16.88 -13.36 -17.91
N ALA A 303 17.70 -12.99 -16.92
CA ALA A 303 18.17 -13.87 -15.86
C ALA A 303 17.02 -14.50 -15.06
N ASN A 304 16.00 -13.71 -14.73
CA ASN A 304 14.82 -14.19 -13.98
C ASN A 304 13.83 -15.00 -14.83
N LEU A 305 13.94 -14.94 -16.16
CA LEU A 305 13.13 -15.71 -17.10
C LEU A 305 13.76 -17.06 -17.48
N ILE A 306 14.96 -17.35 -16.96
CA ILE A 306 15.64 -18.64 -17.13
C ILE A 306 15.32 -19.53 -15.92
N LYS A 307 14.72 -20.69 -16.18
CA LYS A 307 14.49 -21.73 -15.17
C LYS A 307 15.32 -22.95 -15.48
N ILE A 308 16.21 -23.30 -14.56
CA ILE A 308 17.08 -24.47 -14.67
C ILE A 308 16.95 -25.26 -13.36
N ASP A 309 16.61 -26.53 -13.46
CA ASP A 309 16.73 -27.50 -12.40
C ASP A 309 17.37 -28.80 -12.91
N HIS A 310 17.46 -29.81 -12.04
CA HIS A 310 18.11 -31.08 -12.35
C HIS A 310 17.36 -31.94 -13.40
N GLN A 311 16.10 -31.63 -13.71
CA GLN A 311 15.24 -32.35 -14.66
C GLN A 311 15.02 -31.57 -15.95
N THR A 312 14.85 -30.24 -15.84
CA THR A 312 14.34 -29.39 -16.92
C THR A 312 15.10 -28.07 -17.04
N ILE A 313 15.19 -27.58 -18.28
CA ILE A 313 15.60 -26.22 -18.61
C ILE A 313 14.50 -25.52 -19.42
N ASN A 314 14.25 -24.25 -19.12
CA ASN A 314 13.29 -23.44 -19.86
C ASN A 314 13.80 -22.00 -20.05
N PHE A 315 13.82 -21.56 -21.31
CA PHE A 315 14.16 -20.21 -21.75
C PHE A 315 12.87 -19.45 -22.11
N ASP A 316 12.13 -18.97 -21.10
CA ASP A 316 10.82 -18.35 -21.32
C ASP A 316 10.89 -17.00 -22.06
N PHE A 317 12.09 -16.40 -22.17
CA PHE A 317 12.32 -15.15 -22.87
C PHE A 317 12.32 -15.27 -24.40
N ILE A 318 12.56 -16.47 -24.96
CA ILE A 318 12.74 -16.67 -26.41
C ILE A 318 11.50 -16.28 -27.23
N SER A 319 10.32 -16.31 -26.60
CA SER A 319 9.08 -15.81 -27.22
C SER A 319 9.03 -14.29 -27.44
N LYS A 320 9.96 -13.53 -26.84
CA LYS A 320 9.99 -12.07 -26.83
C LYS A 320 11.30 -11.48 -27.34
N LYS A 321 12.43 -12.14 -27.07
CA LYS A 321 13.76 -11.78 -27.56
C LYS A 321 14.46 -13.06 -27.98
N PRO A 322 14.97 -13.19 -29.22
CA PRO A 322 15.70 -14.38 -29.63
C PRO A 322 16.93 -14.57 -28.73
N LEU A 323 17.33 -15.83 -28.52
CA LEU A 323 18.63 -16.12 -27.90
C LEU A 323 19.72 -15.62 -28.85
N SER A 324 20.61 -14.78 -28.34
CA SER A 324 21.81 -14.27 -29.03
C SER A 324 23.06 -14.62 -28.24
N GLU A 325 24.21 -14.48 -28.90
CA GLU A 325 25.53 -14.66 -28.29
C GLU A 325 25.74 -13.71 -27.09
N ASP A 326 25.37 -12.44 -27.22
CA ASP A 326 25.41 -11.47 -26.11
C ASP A 326 24.60 -11.94 -24.90
N ILE A 327 23.39 -12.48 -25.12
CA ILE A 327 22.56 -13.00 -24.02
C ILE A 327 23.21 -14.23 -23.38
N TRP A 328 23.83 -15.08 -24.19
CA TRP A 328 24.55 -16.26 -23.71
C TRP A 328 25.72 -15.86 -22.81
N ASN A 329 26.56 -14.95 -23.30
CA ASN A 329 27.76 -14.53 -22.60
C ASN A 329 27.41 -13.66 -21.37
N ASP A 330 26.60 -12.62 -21.54
CA ASP A 330 26.38 -11.61 -20.49
C ASP A 330 25.39 -12.06 -19.40
N VAL A 331 24.43 -12.93 -19.72
CA VAL A 331 23.38 -13.33 -18.76
C VAL A 331 23.53 -14.77 -18.29
N LEU A 332 23.82 -15.71 -19.19
CA LEU A 332 23.94 -17.11 -18.83
C LEU A 332 25.33 -17.46 -18.28
N MET A 333 26.40 -16.82 -18.77
CA MET A 333 27.76 -17.07 -18.33
C MET A 333 28.23 -16.11 -17.23
N GLU A 334 27.91 -14.81 -17.25
CA GLU A 334 28.40 -13.87 -16.22
C GLU A 334 27.54 -13.83 -14.93
N ASP A 335 26.23 -14.15 -14.97
CA ASP A 335 25.40 -14.21 -13.75
C ASP A 335 25.54 -15.57 -13.02
N GLU A 336 26.32 -15.58 -11.93
CA GLU A 336 26.55 -16.76 -11.09
C GLU A 336 25.26 -17.41 -10.54
N ARG A 337 24.17 -16.63 -10.37
CA ARG A 337 22.87 -17.15 -9.89
C ARG A 337 22.16 -18.00 -10.95
N VAL A 338 22.56 -17.86 -12.22
CA VAL A 338 22.06 -18.60 -13.36
C VAL A 338 23.03 -19.72 -13.71
N SER A 339 24.31 -19.40 -13.92
CA SER A 339 25.31 -20.37 -14.39
C SER A 339 25.46 -21.56 -13.44
N ASN A 340 25.49 -21.34 -12.12
CA ASN A 340 25.63 -22.43 -11.14
C ASN A 340 24.43 -23.39 -11.11
N LYS A 341 23.26 -22.99 -11.63
CA LYS A 341 22.09 -23.89 -11.70
C LYS A 341 22.29 -25.02 -12.73
N PHE A 342 23.15 -24.84 -13.73
CA PHE A 342 23.51 -25.91 -14.68
C PHE A 342 24.22 -27.09 -14.01
N LEU A 343 24.91 -26.83 -12.90
CA LEU A 343 25.57 -27.86 -12.07
C LEU A 343 24.60 -28.52 -11.08
N SER A 344 23.32 -28.16 -11.07
CA SER A 344 22.33 -28.82 -10.23
C SER A 344 22.18 -30.29 -10.61
N MET A 345 22.16 -31.16 -9.60
CA MET A 345 22.11 -32.61 -9.76
C MET A 345 21.14 -33.23 -8.75
N ALA A 346 20.49 -34.31 -9.17
CA ALA A 346 19.80 -35.23 -8.28
C ALA A 346 19.91 -36.64 -8.86
N SER A 347 20.13 -37.69 -8.08
CA SER A 347 20.34 -37.73 -6.63
C SER A 347 21.67 -37.11 -6.20
N ASN A 348 21.68 -36.36 -5.09
CA ASN A 348 22.88 -35.68 -4.59
C ASN A 348 23.11 -35.84 -3.08
N GLY A 349 22.40 -36.75 -2.42
CA GLY A 349 22.55 -36.99 -0.99
C GLY A 349 22.50 -38.47 -0.64
N ALA A 350 23.11 -38.83 0.49
CA ALA A 350 23.28 -40.22 0.92
C ALA A 350 21.97 -41.02 0.98
N SER A 351 20.86 -40.39 1.39
CA SER A 351 19.54 -41.03 1.48
C SER A 351 18.96 -41.49 0.13
N SER A 352 19.50 -40.98 -0.97
CA SER A 352 19.03 -41.28 -2.32
C SER A 352 19.77 -42.46 -2.97
N PHE A 353 20.77 -43.01 -2.28
CA PHE A 353 21.54 -44.19 -2.67
C PHE A 353 21.09 -45.40 -1.83
N SER A 354 21.11 -46.59 -2.43
CA SER A 354 20.72 -47.84 -1.77
C SER A 354 21.75 -48.34 -0.74
N SER A 355 23.02 -47.92 -0.86
CA SER A 355 24.10 -48.21 0.08
C SER A 355 25.02 -46.99 0.27
N GLY A 356 25.81 -47.00 1.36
CA GLY A 356 26.81 -45.96 1.63
C GLY A 356 27.91 -45.89 0.57
N ASP A 357 28.28 -47.05 0.00
CA ASP A 357 29.36 -47.18 -1.00
C ASP A 357 29.06 -46.42 -2.30
N GLY A 358 27.78 -46.39 -2.73
CA GLY A 358 27.37 -45.64 -3.92
C GLY A 358 27.49 -44.13 -3.75
N PHE A 359 27.25 -43.61 -2.54
CA PHE A 359 27.43 -42.19 -2.25
C PHE A 359 28.91 -41.82 -2.11
N GLN A 360 29.72 -42.70 -1.50
CA GLN A 360 31.17 -42.53 -1.43
C GLN A 360 31.81 -42.51 -2.84
N SER A 361 31.37 -43.41 -3.71
CA SER A 361 31.81 -43.46 -5.11
C SER A 361 31.42 -42.20 -5.90
N LEU A 362 30.28 -41.57 -5.58
CA LEU A 362 29.96 -40.26 -6.15
C LEU A 362 30.93 -39.17 -5.66
N LEU A 363 31.29 -39.15 -4.38
CA LEU A 363 32.22 -38.16 -3.83
C LEU A 363 33.61 -38.28 -4.48
N GLU A 364 34.09 -39.51 -4.66
CA GLU A 364 35.37 -39.80 -5.32
C GLU A 364 35.34 -39.48 -6.81
N LEU A 365 34.22 -39.78 -7.50
CA LEU A 365 34.05 -39.36 -8.87
C LEU A 365 34.07 -37.82 -8.98
N ILE A 366 33.40 -37.11 -8.07
CA ILE A 366 33.44 -35.64 -8.01
C ILE A 366 34.87 -35.15 -7.74
N GLU A 367 35.61 -35.78 -6.83
CA GLU A 367 37.01 -35.47 -6.56
C GLU A 367 37.89 -35.67 -7.80
N LYS A 368 37.63 -36.72 -8.57
CA LYS A 368 38.27 -36.94 -9.86
C LYS A 368 37.87 -35.89 -10.89
N LEU A 369 36.63 -35.38 -10.86
CA LEU A 369 36.20 -34.27 -11.70
C LEU A 369 36.80 -32.91 -11.28
N LYS A 370 37.33 -32.78 -10.05
CA LYS A 370 38.15 -31.63 -9.65
C LYS A 370 39.51 -31.57 -10.37
N LEU A 371 39.79 -32.51 -11.29
CA LEU A 371 40.88 -32.37 -12.26
C LEU A 371 40.67 -31.16 -13.18
N SER A 372 39.42 -30.80 -13.49
CA SER A 372 39.12 -29.46 -14.03
C SER A 372 39.36 -28.45 -12.90
N SER A 373 40.32 -27.53 -13.07
CA SER A 373 40.59 -26.48 -12.09
C SER A 373 39.40 -25.51 -11.86
N TYR A 374 38.29 -25.77 -12.56
CA TYR A 374 37.14 -24.92 -12.78
C TYR A 374 35.86 -25.35 -12.02
N ILE A 375 35.87 -26.48 -11.30
CA ILE A 375 34.73 -26.96 -10.50
C ILE A 375 35.16 -27.23 -9.06
N ASP A 376 34.37 -26.73 -8.12
CA ASP A 376 34.47 -27.11 -6.71
C ASP A 376 33.20 -27.79 -6.20
N SER A 377 33.34 -28.54 -5.12
CA SER A 377 32.26 -29.26 -4.45
C SER A 377 32.16 -28.87 -2.99
N ARG A 378 30.92 -28.59 -2.56
CA ARG A 378 30.57 -28.30 -1.18
C ARG A 378 29.73 -29.43 -0.61
N PHE A 379 30.22 -30.03 0.47
CA PHE A 379 29.47 -31.01 1.25
C PHE A 379 28.71 -30.34 2.41
N ASP A 380 27.41 -30.55 2.48
CA ASP A 380 26.57 -30.14 3.62
C ASP A 380 26.41 -31.33 4.57
N GLU A 381 27.23 -31.34 5.63
CA GLU A 381 27.25 -32.41 6.64
C GLU A 381 25.89 -32.62 7.33
N LYS A 382 25.10 -31.55 7.51
CA LYS A 382 23.80 -31.64 8.19
C LYS A 382 22.75 -32.32 7.31
N LYS A 383 22.79 -32.03 6.00
CA LYS A 383 21.85 -32.59 5.02
C LYS A 383 22.38 -33.87 4.37
N GLN A 384 23.65 -34.20 4.56
CA GLN A 384 24.35 -35.29 3.88
C GLN A 384 24.19 -35.18 2.36
N LYS A 385 24.48 -33.98 1.82
CA LYS A 385 24.33 -33.65 0.39
C LYS A 385 25.58 -32.99 -0.17
N VAL A 386 25.87 -33.27 -1.44
CA VAL A 386 26.92 -32.60 -2.21
C VAL A 386 26.31 -31.60 -3.20
N TYR A 387 26.96 -30.46 -3.33
CA TYR A 387 26.61 -29.38 -4.27
C TYR A 387 27.85 -29.01 -5.07
N LEU A 388 27.70 -28.75 -6.37
CA LEU A 388 28.77 -28.29 -7.25
C LEU A 388 28.63 -26.80 -7.56
N MET A 389 29.75 -26.14 -7.82
CA MET A 389 29.83 -24.75 -8.25
C MET A 389 31.02 -24.55 -9.19
N PHE A 390 30.90 -23.59 -10.10
CA PHE A 390 32.04 -23.14 -10.91
C PHE A 390 33.00 -22.32 -10.05
N THR A 391 34.30 -22.49 -10.26
CA THR A 391 35.39 -21.76 -9.57
C THR A 391 36.50 -21.43 -10.57
N ASN A 392 37.31 -20.40 -10.33
CA ASN A 392 38.47 -20.05 -11.18
C ASN A 392 38.18 -19.89 -12.70
N VAL A 393 36.96 -19.49 -13.07
CA VAL A 393 36.53 -19.38 -14.48
C VAL A 393 36.84 -18.01 -15.12
N ASP A 394 37.79 -17.25 -14.57
CA ASP A 394 38.14 -15.92 -15.07
C ASP A 394 39.11 -15.97 -16.26
N SER A 395 39.80 -17.10 -16.47
CA SER A 395 40.64 -17.34 -17.65
C SER A 395 39.80 -17.66 -18.88
N ASP A 396 40.32 -17.38 -20.09
CA ASP A 396 39.64 -17.68 -21.35
C ASP A 396 39.27 -19.18 -21.45
N GLU A 397 40.21 -20.05 -21.06
CA GLU A 397 39.99 -21.50 -20.98
C GLU A 397 38.91 -21.90 -19.95
N GLY A 398 38.85 -21.22 -18.80
CA GLY A 398 37.84 -21.46 -17.78
C GLY A 398 36.44 -20.97 -18.19
N LYS A 399 36.36 -19.85 -18.91
CA LYS A 399 35.11 -19.35 -19.52
C LYS A 399 34.61 -20.32 -20.59
N LEU A 400 35.52 -20.83 -21.42
CA LEU A 400 35.20 -21.81 -22.46
C LEU A 400 34.68 -23.12 -21.85
N PHE A 401 35.37 -23.65 -20.83
CA PHE A 401 34.92 -24.82 -20.08
C PHE A 401 33.50 -24.63 -19.53
N LYS A 402 33.25 -23.49 -18.87
CA LYS A 402 31.94 -23.15 -18.30
C LYS A 402 30.85 -23.12 -19.37
N SER A 403 31.13 -22.49 -20.52
CA SER A 403 30.21 -22.43 -21.66
C SER A 403 29.88 -23.82 -22.20
N LEU A 404 30.89 -24.66 -22.41
CA LEU A 404 30.74 -26.04 -22.90
C LEU A 404 29.89 -26.90 -21.96
N VAL A 405 30.10 -26.82 -20.64
CA VAL A 405 29.25 -27.53 -19.66
C VAL A 405 27.79 -27.09 -19.78
N CYS A 406 27.54 -25.78 -19.85
CA CYS A 406 26.19 -25.24 -19.92
C CYS A 406 25.47 -25.59 -21.24
N LEU A 407 26.17 -25.52 -22.38
CA LEU A 407 25.68 -25.93 -23.69
C LEU A 407 25.28 -27.41 -23.68
N LYS A 408 26.19 -28.29 -23.24
CA LYS A 408 25.93 -29.73 -23.23
C LYS A 408 24.80 -30.11 -22.29
N LYS A 409 24.76 -29.48 -21.12
CA LYS A 409 23.69 -29.68 -20.14
C LYS A 409 22.33 -29.24 -20.67
N THR A 410 22.26 -28.16 -21.43
CA THR A 410 21.03 -27.68 -22.09
C THR A 410 20.47 -28.74 -23.03
N LEU A 411 21.31 -29.35 -23.87
CA LEU A 411 20.94 -30.42 -24.79
C LEU A 411 20.39 -31.66 -24.05
N PHE A 412 20.92 -31.97 -22.87
CA PHE A 412 20.46 -33.10 -22.06
C PHE A 412 19.16 -32.85 -21.26
N LEU A 413 18.82 -31.58 -20.96
CA LEU A 413 17.71 -31.22 -20.06
C LEU A 413 16.43 -30.69 -20.75
N ASN A 414 16.45 -30.36 -22.04
CA ASN A 414 15.30 -29.70 -22.66
C ASN A 414 14.08 -30.65 -22.79
N GLU A 415 13.20 -30.65 -21.78
CA GLU A 415 12.02 -31.52 -21.69
C GLU A 415 10.72 -30.89 -22.24
N ASN A 416 10.74 -29.64 -22.71
CA ASN A 416 9.54 -28.98 -23.30
C ASN A 416 9.21 -29.46 -24.73
N GLY A 417 9.50 -30.72 -25.04
CA GLY A 417 8.50 -31.67 -25.57
C GLY A 417 7.82 -31.42 -26.92
N LYS A 418 8.16 -30.40 -27.72
CA LYS A 418 7.57 -30.24 -29.08
C LYS A 418 8.50 -29.78 -30.20
N LYS A 419 9.57 -29.02 -29.94
CA LYS A 419 10.37 -28.42 -31.03
C LYS A 419 11.52 -29.29 -31.54
N VAL A 420 12.28 -29.97 -30.66
CA VAL A 420 13.47 -30.75 -31.08
C VAL A 420 13.47 -32.17 -30.52
N LYS A 421 12.95 -33.14 -31.29
CA LYS A 421 12.99 -34.56 -30.89
C LYS A 421 14.41 -35.13 -30.80
N ALA A 422 15.37 -34.55 -31.51
CA ALA A 422 16.75 -35.02 -31.58
C ALA A 422 17.50 -34.92 -30.22
N TRP A 423 17.25 -33.87 -29.44
CA TRP A 423 17.98 -33.64 -28.18
C TRP A 423 17.63 -34.64 -27.08
N LYS A 424 16.39 -35.13 -27.06
CA LYS A 424 15.98 -36.21 -26.14
C LYS A 424 16.79 -37.49 -26.40
N ASN A 425 17.14 -37.76 -27.66
CA ASN A 425 17.96 -38.91 -28.03
C ASN A 425 19.45 -38.69 -27.71
N ASN A 426 19.93 -37.45 -27.58
CA ASN A 426 21.35 -37.18 -27.34
C ASN A 426 21.85 -37.77 -26.02
N PHE A 427 21.12 -37.57 -24.92
CA PHE A 427 21.52 -38.17 -23.63
C PHE A 427 21.42 -39.71 -23.66
N ASP A 428 20.36 -40.25 -24.27
CA ASP A 428 20.15 -41.70 -24.34
C ASP A 428 21.18 -42.40 -25.23
N THR A 429 21.64 -41.77 -26.30
CA THR A 429 22.74 -42.25 -27.15
C THR A 429 24.07 -42.14 -26.40
N PHE A 430 24.37 -40.98 -25.81
CA PHE A 430 25.62 -40.75 -25.10
C PHE A 430 25.79 -41.70 -23.92
N SER A 431 24.77 -41.85 -23.08
CA SER A 431 24.81 -42.72 -21.89
C SER A 431 24.90 -44.21 -22.17
N LYS A 432 24.63 -44.64 -23.41
CA LYS A 432 24.75 -46.03 -23.87
C LYS A 432 25.96 -46.26 -24.78
N SER A 433 26.82 -45.26 -24.95
CA SER A 433 28.01 -45.41 -25.76
C SER A 433 29.01 -46.32 -25.06
N ASP A 434 29.50 -47.32 -25.79
CA ASP A 434 30.65 -48.15 -25.40
C ASP A 434 31.97 -47.56 -25.93
N GLU A 435 31.92 -46.38 -26.56
CA GLU A 435 33.14 -45.64 -26.91
C GLU A 435 33.80 -45.11 -25.63
N PRO A 436 35.11 -45.28 -25.46
CA PRO A 436 35.85 -44.67 -24.36
C PRO A 436 35.64 -43.15 -24.38
N PHE A 437 35.57 -42.52 -23.21
CA PHE A 437 35.52 -41.06 -23.14
C PHE A 437 36.72 -40.45 -23.88
N TYR A 438 37.93 -40.85 -23.48
CA TYR A 438 39.22 -40.59 -24.13
C TYR A 438 40.31 -41.36 -23.34
N ASP A 439 41.48 -41.62 -23.93
CA ASP A 439 42.56 -42.47 -23.36
C ASP A 439 43.01 -42.08 -21.94
N ALA A 440 42.77 -40.82 -21.52
CA ALA A 440 43.14 -40.30 -20.20
C ALA A 440 42.04 -40.38 -19.14
N TRP A 441 40.79 -40.76 -19.48
CA TRP A 441 39.66 -40.78 -18.54
C TRP A 441 39.28 -42.21 -18.13
N GLU A 442 39.97 -42.71 -17.12
CA GLU A 442 39.71 -44.02 -16.50
C GLU A 442 39.35 -43.83 -15.03
N TRP A 443 38.17 -44.24 -14.56
CA TRP A 443 37.78 -44.14 -13.14
C TRP A 443 37.84 -45.51 -12.44
N GLU A 444 38.75 -45.65 -11.48
CA GLU A 444 38.85 -46.84 -10.63
C GLU A 444 37.80 -46.78 -9.52
N VAL A 445 37.02 -47.86 -9.38
CA VAL A 445 35.88 -47.95 -8.47
C VAL A 445 36.28 -48.66 -7.17
N GLN A 446 36.14 -48.00 -6.02
CA GLN A 446 36.52 -48.61 -4.73
C GLN A 446 35.68 -49.82 -4.32
N SER A 447 34.40 -49.87 -4.69
CA SER A 447 33.51 -50.96 -4.27
C SER A 447 33.79 -52.31 -4.94
N GLU A 448 34.61 -52.31 -6.00
CA GLU A 448 35.01 -53.51 -6.76
C GLU A 448 36.51 -53.39 -7.12
N GLU A 449 37.40 -53.90 -6.26
CA GLU A 449 38.87 -53.84 -6.43
C GLU A 449 39.29 -54.15 -7.88
N GLY A 450 39.94 -53.18 -8.53
CA GLY A 450 40.49 -53.32 -9.89
C GLY A 450 39.52 -53.08 -11.04
N LYS A 451 38.25 -52.69 -10.79
CA LYS A 451 37.33 -52.30 -11.87
C LYS A 451 37.56 -50.85 -12.28
N ILE A 452 37.93 -50.67 -13.54
CA ILE A 452 38.10 -49.38 -14.20
C ILE A 452 36.88 -49.13 -15.10
N LEU A 453 36.25 -47.97 -14.96
CA LEU A 453 35.18 -47.51 -15.85
C LEU A 453 35.76 -46.47 -16.80
N SER A 454 35.64 -46.72 -18.10
CA SER A 454 36.26 -45.92 -19.17
C SER A 454 35.24 -45.45 -20.22
N THR A 455 34.01 -45.98 -20.18
CA THR A 455 32.93 -45.65 -21.12
C THR A 455 31.69 -45.08 -20.42
N PRO A 456 30.87 -44.27 -21.12
CA PRO A 456 29.58 -43.79 -20.61
C PRO A 456 28.62 -44.92 -20.20
N ASN A 457 28.60 -46.03 -20.93
CA ASN A 457 27.72 -47.16 -20.61
C ASN A 457 28.12 -47.83 -19.28
N GLU A 458 29.41 -48.03 -19.04
CA GLU A 458 29.95 -48.58 -17.79
C GLU A 458 29.60 -47.73 -16.56
N VAL A 459 29.78 -46.41 -16.66
CA VAL A 459 29.41 -45.46 -15.58
C VAL A 459 27.90 -45.44 -15.35
N THR A 460 27.11 -45.54 -16.42
CA THR A 460 25.65 -45.58 -16.34
C THR A 460 25.15 -46.83 -15.62
N GLU A 461 25.64 -48.02 -16.00
CA GLU A 461 25.28 -49.29 -15.36
C GLU A 461 25.74 -49.34 -13.90
N TYR A 462 26.92 -48.78 -13.61
CA TYR A 462 27.41 -48.65 -12.24
C TYR A 462 26.42 -47.87 -11.36
N PHE A 463 26.05 -46.63 -11.71
CA PHE A 463 25.14 -45.82 -10.89
C PHE A 463 23.68 -46.33 -10.87
N LYS A 464 23.22 -47.06 -11.90
CA LYS A 464 21.91 -47.75 -11.88
C LYS A 464 21.80 -48.77 -10.76
N SER A 465 22.91 -49.41 -10.38
CA SER A 465 22.92 -50.40 -9.29
C SER A 465 22.73 -49.76 -7.91
N TYR A 466 23.05 -48.46 -7.76
CA TYR A 466 22.98 -47.74 -6.48
C TYR A 466 21.83 -46.72 -6.39
N VAL A 467 21.29 -46.23 -7.51
CA VAL A 467 20.27 -45.17 -7.54
C VAL A 467 19.12 -45.55 -8.48
N LYS A 468 17.88 -45.40 -8.02
CA LYS A 468 16.67 -45.73 -8.82
C LYS A 468 16.49 -44.88 -10.09
N ALA A 469 17.01 -43.65 -10.10
CA ALA A 469 16.90 -42.72 -11.21
C ALA A 469 18.22 -41.96 -11.41
N PRO A 470 19.27 -42.61 -11.97
CA PRO A 470 20.59 -42.00 -12.08
C PRO A 470 20.68 -40.97 -13.22
N SER A 471 19.70 -40.92 -14.12
CA SER A 471 19.72 -40.06 -15.31
C SER A 471 20.02 -38.60 -14.99
N ASN A 472 19.33 -38.01 -14.01
CA ASN A 472 19.49 -36.59 -13.67
C ASN A 472 20.87 -36.28 -13.06
N LEU A 473 21.48 -37.26 -12.37
CA LEU A 473 22.85 -37.17 -11.85
C LEU A 473 23.85 -37.23 -13.01
N LEU A 474 23.71 -38.25 -13.86
CA LEU A 474 24.60 -38.51 -14.98
C LEU A 474 24.60 -37.38 -16.02
N LYS A 475 23.45 -36.72 -16.24
CA LYS A 475 23.38 -35.54 -17.13
C LYS A 475 24.33 -34.41 -16.70
N THR A 476 24.58 -34.23 -15.39
CA THR A 476 25.53 -33.20 -14.92
C THR A 476 26.96 -33.71 -15.07
N LEU A 477 27.23 -34.94 -14.63
CA LEU A 477 28.58 -35.51 -14.66
C LEU A 477 29.10 -35.65 -16.11
N TYR A 478 28.29 -36.14 -17.03
CA TYR A 478 28.67 -36.27 -18.44
C TYR A 478 28.86 -34.93 -19.15
N ALA A 479 28.11 -33.89 -18.77
CA ALA A 479 28.34 -32.55 -19.32
C ALA A 479 29.73 -32.01 -18.90
N ILE A 480 30.14 -32.28 -17.66
CA ILE A 480 31.47 -31.93 -17.13
C ILE A 480 32.57 -32.72 -17.83
N ILE A 481 32.45 -34.04 -17.88
CA ILE A 481 33.45 -34.92 -18.51
C ILE A 481 33.64 -34.58 -19.98
N TRP A 482 32.54 -34.31 -20.68
CA TRP A 482 32.60 -33.91 -22.09
C TRP A 482 33.31 -32.57 -22.27
N ALA A 483 32.99 -31.55 -21.46
CA ALA A 483 33.63 -30.24 -21.55
C ALA A 483 35.15 -30.33 -21.26
N GLU A 484 35.55 -31.14 -20.29
CA GLU A 484 36.97 -31.38 -19.99
C GLU A 484 37.72 -32.02 -21.17
N GLY A 485 37.10 -33.01 -21.81
CA GLY A 485 37.68 -33.67 -22.99
C GLY A 485 37.85 -32.71 -24.17
N VAL A 486 36.91 -31.79 -24.36
CA VAL A 486 37.00 -30.75 -25.41
C VAL A 486 38.13 -29.77 -25.08
N VAL A 487 38.13 -29.16 -23.88
CA VAL A 487 39.16 -28.17 -23.48
C VAL A 487 40.58 -28.77 -23.47
N SER A 488 40.71 -30.04 -23.12
CA SER A 488 41.99 -30.75 -23.14
C SER A 488 42.49 -31.13 -24.55
N GLY A 489 41.72 -30.80 -25.62
CA GLY A 489 42.04 -31.16 -27.00
C GLY A 489 41.93 -32.66 -27.29
N LEU A 490 41.15 -33.39 -26.48
CA LEU A 490 40.94 -34.84 -26.61
C LEU A 490 39.67 -35.16 -27.39
N ILE A 491 38.78 -34.18 -27.56
CA ILE A 491 37.53 -34.28 -28.31
C ILE A 491 37.42 -33.07 -29.26
N GLY A 492 37.47 -33.32 -30.57
CA GLY A 492 37.44 -32.29 -31.60
C GLY A 492 38.81 -31.66 -31.88
N ASP A 493 38.90 -30.88 -32.95
CA ASP A 493 40.16 -30.25 -33.40
C ASP A 493 40.37 -28.84 -32.80
N ASP A 494 39.29 -28.09 -32.51
CA ASP A 494 39.33 -26.77 -31.88
C ASP A 494 38.20 -26.58 -30.84
N PRO A 495 38.52 -26.37 -29.54
CA PRO A 495 37.53 -26.15 -28.48
C PRO A 495 36.60 -24.94 -28.69
N GLU A 496 37.09 -23.87 -29.31
CA GLU A 496 36.31 -22.65 -29.57
C GLU A 496 35.30 -22.91 -30.70
N GLU A 497 35.74 -23.53 -31.80
CA GLU A 497 34.87 -23.94 -32.92
C GLU A 497 33.76 -24.89 -32.45
N VAL A 498 34.08 -25.83 -31.55
CA VAL A 498 33.09 -26.76 -30.97
C VAL A 498 32.04 -26.01 -30.14
N ALA A 499 32.45 -25.00 -29.37
CA ALA A 499 31.53 -24.19 -28.57
C ALA A 499 30.62 -23.32 -29.46
N GLU A 500 31.19 -22.69 -30.48
CA GLU A 500 30.47 -21.89 -31.49
C GLU A 500 29.44 -22.75 -32.23
N GLU A 501 29.84 -23.90 -32.78
CA GLU A 501 28.92 -24.80 -33.50
C GLU A 501 27.75 -25.25 -32.62
N HIS A 502 28.01 -25.57 -31.34
CA HIS A 502 26.96 -25.98 -30.42
C HIS A 502 26.03 -24.82 -30.04
N LEU A 503 26.56 -23.59 -29.90
CA LEU A 503 25.77 -22.40 -29.63
C LEU A 503 24.90 -22.02 -30.83
N GLU A 504 25.45 -22.01 -32.04
CA GLU A 504 24.72 -21.76 -33.28
C GLU A 504 23.59 -22.77 -33.48
N ASN A 505 23.91 -24.07 -33.38
CA ASN A 505 22.93 -25.15 -33.50
C ASN A 505 21.80 -25.02 -32.45
N MET A 506 22.15 -24.62 -31.23
CA MET A 506 21.16 -24.36 -30.18
C MET A 506 20.31 -23.12 -30.50
N MET A 507 20.89 -22.03 -31.00
CA MET A 507 20.19 -20.82 -31.41
C MET A 507 19.22 -21.10 -32.57
N ASP A 508 19.67 -21.79 -33.62
CA ASP A 508 18.85 -22.16 -34.78
C ASP A 508 17.63 -23.01 -34.41
N GLN A 509 17.78 -23.88 -33.41
CA GLN A 509 16.72 -24.81 -33.03
C GLN A 509 15.77 -24.28 -31.95
N LEU A 510 16.20 -23.29 -31.15
CA LEU A 510 15.37 -22.66 -30.12
C LEU A 510 14.64 -21.42 -30.64
N ASN A 511 15.30 -20.59 -31.46
CA ASN A 511 14.72 -19.39 -32.01
C ASN A 511 13.57 -19.74 -32.98
N PRO A 512 12.48 -18.95 -33.02
CA PRO A 512 11.40 -19.15 -33.99
C PRO A 512 11.90 -18.93 -35.43
N ASN A 513 11.34 -19.64 -36.41
CA ASN A 513 11.59 -19.34 -37.83
C ASN A 513 11.09 -17.92 -38.16
N GLU A 514 11.74 -17.21 -39.08
CA GLU A 514 11.36 -15.83 -39.48
C GLU A 514 9.89 -15.71 -39.91
N GLU A 515 9.26 -16.78 -40.41
CA GLU A 515 7.82 -16.80 -40.75
C GLU A 515 6.90 -16.83 -39.50
N ASP A 516 7.33 -17.39 -38.37
CA ASP A 516 6.60 -17.31 -37.08
C ASP A 516 6.73 -15.90 -36.46
N HIS A 517 7.74 -15.13 -36.86
CA HIS A 517 7.90 -13.73 -36.50
C HIS A 517 7.03 -12.79 -37.35
N GLN A 518 6.51 -13.19 -38.50
CA GLN A 518 5.56 -12.35 -39.26
C GLN A 518 4.16 -12.31 -38.65
N GLY A 519 3.84 -13.21 -37.70
CA GLY A 519 2.65 -13.09 -36.83
C GLY A 519 2.93 -12.44 -35.47
N ASN A 520 4.21 -12.23 -35.15
CA ASN A 520 4.74 -11.56 -33.97
C ASN A 520 5.76 -10.50 -34.43
N GLU A 521 5.35 -9.62 -35.35
CA GLU A 521 5.84 -8.25 -35.23
C GLU A 521 5.64 -7.93 -33.76
N SER A 522 6.67 -7.42 -33.10
CA SER A 522 6.55 -6.79 -31.81
C SER A 522 5.44 -5.76 -31.90
N SER A 523 4.19 -6.18 -31.70
CA SER A 523 3.09 -5.34 -31.32
C SER A 523 3.53 -4.89 -29.96
N ASN A 524 4.29 -3.81 -29.98
CA ASN A 524 4.89 -3.25 -28.82
C ASN A 524 3.70 -2.97 -27.88
N ASP A 525 3.54 -3.75 -26.81
CA ASP A 525 2.30 -3.76 -26.02
C ASP A 525 2.00 -2.34 -25.50
N ILE A 526 3.05 -1.54 -25.33
CA ILE A 526 3.01 -0.11 -25.02
C ILE A 526 2.43 0.72 -26.18
N SER A 527 2.82 0.43 -27.43
CA SER A 527 2.20 1.01 -28.63
C SER A 527 0.72 0.65 -28.72
N GLU A 528 0.32 -0.59 -28.38
CA GLU A 528 -1.11 -0.95 -28.31
C GLU A 528 -1.84 -0.15 -27.21
N ILE A 529 -1.21 0.02 -26.03
CA ILE A 529 -1.76 0.84 -24.93
C ILE A 529 -1.89 2.31 -25.36
N ILE A 530 -0.86 2.91 -25.94
CA ILE A 530 -0.84 4.30 -26.39
C ILE A 530 -1.84 4.49 -27.53
N SER A 531 -1.81 3.64 -28.56
CA SER A 531 -2.74 3.75 -29.69
C SER A 531 -4.19 3.48 -29.30
N THR A 532 -4.47 2.68 -28.28
CA THR A 532 -5.85 2.36 -27.87
C THR A 532 -6.41 3.33 -26.82
N TYR A 533 -5.61 3.71 -25.83
CA TYR A 533 -6.09 4.43 -24.64
C TYR A 533 -5.64 5.88 -24.56
N LEU A 534 -4.68 6.35 -25.36
CA LEU A 534 -4.24 7.75 -25.33
C LEU A 534 -5.28 8.67 -25.99
N ASP A 535 -5.66 9.72 -25.27
CA ASP A 535 -6.53 10.82 -25.69
C ASP A 535 -5.79 12.16 -25.53
N TYR A 536 -5.86 12.99 -26.57
CA TYR A 536 -5.29 14.32 -26.62
C TYR A 536 -6.05 15.19 -27.64
N PRO A 537 -5.91 16.52 -27.63
CA PRO A 537 -6.56 17.39 -28.61
C PRO A 537 -6.24 16.94 -30.04
N ASN A 538 -7.26 16.54 -30.80
CA ASN A 538 -7.21 15.99 -32.17
C ASN A 538 -6.88 14.49 -32.32
N SER A 539 -6.84 13.70 -31.25
CA SER A 539 -6.77 12.24 -31.39
C SER A 539 -8.09 11.68 -31.94
N ASN A 540 -8.02 10.82 -32.96
CA ASN A 540 -9.18 10.09 -33.50
C ASN A 540 -9.57 8.87 -32.65
N ASN A 541 -9.00 8.72 -31.45
CA ASN A 541 -9.24 7.58 -30.59
C ASN A 541 -10.62 7.67 -29.93
N LYS A 542 -11.57 6.97 -30.53
CA LYS A 542 -12.91 6.79 -29.98
C LYS A 542 -13.06 5.35 -29.53
N LEU A 543 -12.59 5.08 -28.31
CA LEU A 543 -12.70 3.78 -27.65
C LEU A 543 -14.12 3.20 -27.67
N TRP A 544 -15.15 4.06 -27.64
CA TRP A 544 -16.57 3.69 -27.70
C TRP A 544 -17.11 3.41 -29.11
N GLU A 545 -16.35 3.72 -30.17
CA GLU A 545 -16.71 3.41 -31.57
C GLU A 545 -16.01 2.14 -32.09
N LYS A 546 -15.12 1.53 -31.30
CA LYS A 546 -14.60 0.19 -31.63
C LYS A 546 -15.71 -0.84 -31.43
N ASP A 547 -16.04 -1.59 -32.47
CA ASP A 547 -16.97 -2.72 -32.38
C ASP A 547 -16.48 -3.69 -31.29
N LEU A 548 -17.33 -3.91 -30.28
CA LEU A 548 -17.06 -4.85 -29.19
C LEU A 548 -17.14 -6.28 -29.75
N PHE A 549 -16.03 -6.76 -30.30
CA PHE A 549 -15.85 -8.16 -30.64
C PHE A 549 -15.72 -8.96 -29.33
N ILE A 550 -16.70 -9.82 -29.05
CA ILE A 550 -16.65 -10.77 -27.95
C ILE A 550 -16.14 -12.11 -28.53
N PRO A 551 -14.91 -12.54 -28.20
CA PRO A 551 -14.35 -13.80 -28.72
C PRO A 551 -15.16 -15.03 -28.30
N GLU A 552 -14.90 -16.17 -28.91
CA GLU A 552 -15.42 -17.45 -28.41
C GLU A 552 -14.79 -17.84 -27.07
N ALA A 553 -15.49 -18.68 -26.28
CA ALA A 553 -15.06 -19.01 -24.92
C ALA A 553 -13.64 -19.60 -24.82
N GLU A 554 -13.18 -20.30 -25.86
CA GLU A 554 -11.84 -20.91 -25.94
C GLU A 554 -10.72 -19.91 -26.29
N GLU A 555 -11.08 -18.74 -26.83
CA GLU A 555 -10.16 -17.68 -27.28
C GLU A 555 -10.29 -16.41 -26.42
N ARG A 556 -10.95 -16.50 -25.27
CA ARG A 556 -11.10 -15.39 -24.33
C ARG A 556 -9.93 -15.30 -23.38
N CYS A 557 -9.36 -14.12 -23.27
CA CYS A 557 -8.45 -13.74 -22.21
C CYS A 557 -9.15 -13.89 -20.86
N VAL A 558 -8.55 -14.66 -19.97
CA VAL A 558 -9.03 -14.95 -18.63
C VAL A 558 -9.14 -13.71 -17.74
N LEU A 559 -8.44 -12.62 -18.09
CA LEU A 559 -8.35 -11.39 -17.31
C LEU A 559 -9.26 -10.27 -17.84
N THR A 560 -9.37 -10.14 -19.15
CA THR A 560 -10.02 -8.99 -19.82
C THR A 560 -11.20 -9.38 -20.70
N ASN A 561 -11.42 -10.68 -20.93
CA ASN A 561 -12.35 -11.23 -21.93
C ASN A 561 -12.08 -10.80 -23.39
N SER A 562 -10.94 -10.15 -23.66
CA SER A 562 -10.50 -9.83 -25.03
C SER A 562 -9.99 -11.08 -25.75
N TYR A 563 -9.73 -10.98 -27.06
CA TYR A 563 -9.15 -12.08 -27.83
C TYR A 563 -7.78 -12.48 -27.26
N ALA A 564 -7.50 -13.79 -27.23
CA ALA A 564 -6.26 -14.36 -26.72
C ALA A 564 -5.96 -15.73 -27.32
N THR A 565 -4.75 -15.89 -27.84
CA THR A 565 -4.23 -17.14 -28.42
C THR A 565 -3.29 -17.88 -27.46
N GLU A 566 -2.68 -17.16 -26.53
CA GLU A 566 -1.65 -17.66 -25.61
C GLU A 566 -2.23 -18.39 -24.40
N ASN A 567 -1.62 -19.50 -23.99
CA ASN A 567 -2.07 -20.26 -22.83
C ASN A 567 -1.62 -19.60 -21.51
N TYR A 568 -2.52 -19.49 -20.55
CA TYR A 568 -2.20 -18.98 -19.21
C TYR A 568 -1.49 -20.06 -18.38
N ARG A 569 -0.21 -19.85 -18.09
CA ARG A 569 0.66 -20.77 -17.34
C ARG A 569 1.27 -20.07 -16.13
N GLU A 570 1.79 -20.82 -15.15
CA GLU A 570 2.33 -20.26 -13.90
C GLU A 570 3.46 -19.24 -14.12
N VAL A 571 4.28 -19.42 -15.17
CA VAL A 571 5.31 -18.46 -15.60
C VAL A 571 4.72 -17.12 -16.04
N LYS A 572 3.52 -17.10 -16.62
CA LYS A 572 2.83 -15.89 -17.10
C LYS A 572 1.85 -15.33 -16.05
N ALA A 573 1.67 -16.03 -14.94
CA ALA A 573 0.72 -15.70 -13.90
C ALA A 573 1.25 -14.69 -12.88
N PHE A 574 0.44 -13.70 -12.52
CA PHE A 574 0.69 -12.79 -11.41
C PHE A 574 -0.64 -12.50 -10.71
N GLY A 575 -0.70 -12.65 -9.39
CA GLY A 575 -1.89 -12.44 -8.55
C GLY A 575 -3.01 -13.47 -8.72
N LEU A 576 -3.20 -14.02 -9.92
CA LEU A 576 -4.14 -15.10 -10.22
C LEU A 576 -3.38 -16.36 -10.63
N LYS A 577 -3.54 -17.47 -9.90
CA LYS A 577 -2.87 -18.74 -10.23
C LYS A 577 -3.38 -19.30 -11.56
N ALA A 578 -2.48 -19.89 -12.35
CA ALA A 578 -2.81 -20.52 -13.64
C ALA A 578 -3.57 -21.85 -13.49
N THR A 579 -3.42 -22.54 -12.36
CA THR A 579 -4.11 -23.79 -12.03
C THR A 579 -4.72 -23.73 -10.62
N GLY A 580 -5.96 -24.21 -10.48
CA GLY A 580 -6.48 -24.67 -9.19
C GLY A 580 -7.77 -24.03 -8.67
N TYR A 581 -8.71 -24.90 -8.33
CA TYR A 581 -9.92 -24.60 -7.54
C TYR A 581 -9.55 -24.47 -6.06
N SER A 582 -9.97 -23.40 -5.41
CA SER A 582 -9.97 -23.28 -3.94
C SER A 582 -11.23 -22.48 -3.54
N ARG A 583 -12.13 -23.11 -2.77
CA ARG A 583 -13.50 -22.63 -2.45
C ARG A 583 -13.59 -21.32 -1.62
N ARG A 584 -12.53 -20.49 -1.57
CA ARG A 584 -12.38 -19.45 -0.53
C ARG A 584 -11.84 -18.09 -1.01
N ALA A 585 -12.15 -17.59 -2.22
CA ALA A 585 -12.08 -16.14 -2.54
C ALA A 585 -13.18 -15.69 -3.51
N PRO A 586 -13.55 -14.39 -3.52
CA PRO A 586 -14.43 -13.79 -4.52
C PRO A 586 -13.76 -13.53 -5.89
N SER A 587 -12.46 -13.80 -6.05
CA SER A 587 -11.67 -13.42 -7.23
C SER A 587 -10.94 -14.59 -7.90
N TYR A 588 -11.42 -15.82 -7.80
CA TYR A 588 -10.89 -16.93 -8.59
C TYR A 588 -11.85 -17.29 -9.71
N LEU A 589 -11.36 -17.39 -10.95
CA LEU A 589 -12.11 -18.05 -12.00
C LEU A 589 -12.26 -19.52 -11.63
N SER A 590 -13.49 -19.90 -11.30
CA SER A 590 -13.96 -21.28 -11.27
C SER A 590 -13.95 -21.82 -12.71
N LEU A 591 -12.78 -22.15 -13.26
CA LEU A 591 -12.71 -22.82 -14.55
C LEU A 591 -11.74 -24.00 -14.45
N ALA A 592 -12.33 -25.19 -14.38
CA ALA A 592 -11.65 -26.48 -14.36
C ALA A 592 -10.99 -26.85 -15.71
N SER A 593 -10.69 -25.88 -16.57
CA SER A 593 -10.15 -26.14 -17.91
C SER A 593 -8.63 -25.92 -17.97
N PRO A 594 -7.84 -26.92 -18.39
CA PRO A 594 -6.38 -26.79 -18.61
C PRO A 594 -6.00 -25.94 -19.84
N LYS A 595 -6.95 -25.21 -20.45
CA LYS A 595 -6.78 -24.40 -21.66
C LYS A 595 -7.28 -22.95 -21.50
N THR A 596 -7.02 -22.30 -20.37
CA THR A 596 -7.32 -20.87 -20.24
C THR A 596 -6.34 -20.03 -21.07
N LYS A 597 -6.84 -18.99 -21.73
CA LYS A 597 -6.03 -18.09 -22.57
C LYS A 597 -5.75 -16.75 -21.87
N ILE A 598 -4.70 -16.05 -22.28
CA ILE A 598 -4.33 -14.71 -21.81
C ILE A 598 -3.85 -13.86 -22.99
N SER A 599 -4.20 -12.57 -23.03
CA SER A 599 -3.75 -11.65 -24.10
C SER A 599 -2.30 -11.18 -23.90
N ASN A 600 -1.64 -10.74 -24.97
CA ASN A 600 -0.26 -10.25 -24.94
C ASN A 600 -0.07 -9.06 -23.99
N ILE A 601 -0.94 -8.04 -24.08
CA ILE A 601 -0.94 -6.90 -23.14
C ILE A 601 -0.99 -7.38 -21.68
N ALA A 602 -1.84 -8.37 -21.37
CA ALA A 602 -1.99 -8.86 -20.00
C ALA A 602 -0.78 -9.68 -19.54
N ILE A 603 -0.10 -10.38 -20.44
CA ILE A 603 1.20 -11.01 -20.17
C ILE A 603 2.23 -9.94 -19.82
N SER A 604 2.32 -8.87 -20.61
CA SER A 604 3.32 -7.80 -20.42
C SER A 604 3.07 -7.00 -19.15
N GLU A 605 1.82 -6.67 -18.83
CA GLU A 605 1.44 -6.13 -17.52
C GLU A 605 1.90 -7.05 -16.37
N ASN A 606 1.69 -8.36 -16.48
CA ASN A 606 2.12 -9.32 -15.45
C ASN A 606 3.65 -9.42 -15.35
N GLN A 607 4.39 -9.27 -16.45
CA GLN A 607 5.86 -9.26 -16.44
C GLN A 607 6.40 -8.02 -15.75
N ILE A 608 5.85 -6.84 -16.05
CA ILE A 608 6.22 -5.60 -15.37
C ILE A 608 5.91 -5.72 -13.88
N ARG A 609 4.74 -6.26 -13.49
CA ARG A 609 4.43 -6.52 -12.08
C ARG A 609 5.47 -7.44 -11.41
N LYS A 610 5.97 -8.48 -12.09
CA LYS A 610 7.03 -9.34 -11.56
C LYS A 610 8.36 -8.62 -11.38
N LYS A 611 8.72 -7.73 -12.32
CA LYS A 611 9.94 -6.91 -12.26
C LYS A 611 9.88 -5.92 -11.10
N TYR A 612 8.77 -5.20 -10.96
CA TYR A 612 8.57 -4.19 -9.91
C TYR A 612 8.31 -4.81 -8.53
N PHE A 613 7.84 -6.06 -8.45
CA PHE A 613 7.54 -6.75 -7.20
C PHE A 613 8.14 -8.17 -7.17
N PRO A 614 9.49 -8.30 -7.07
CA PRO A 614 10.20 -9.56 -7.29
C PRO A 614 10.05 -10.59 -6.15
N ASN A 615 9.63 -10.17 -4.96
CA ASN A 615 9.58 -11.03 -3.78
C ASN A 615 8.52 -12.14 -3.90
N GLY A 616 8.89 -13.39 -3.56
CA GLY A 616 8.05 -14.58 -3.78
C GLY A 616 6.62 -14.51 -3.23
N ASN A 617 6.39 -13.81 -2.11
CA ASN A 617 5.06 -13.63 -1.53
C ASN A 617 4.18 -12.63 -2.32
N GLN A 618 4.77 -11.72 -3.11
CA GLN A 618 4.04 -10.74 -3.92
C GLN A 618 3.56 -11.32 -5.25
N LYS A 619 4.03 -12.52 -5.66
CA LYS A 619 3.48 -13.23 -6.82
C LYS A 619 2.01 -13.64 -6.65
N GLU A 620 1.54 -13.71 -5.39
CA GLU A 620 0.15 -13.98 -5.02
C GLU A 620 -0.64 -12.70 -4.65
N ALA A 621 -0.09 -11.51 -4.92
CA ALA A 621 -0.75 -10.25 -4.61
C ALA A 621 -2.10 -10.15 -5.32
N HIS A 622 -3.16 -9.85 -4.55
CA HIS A 622 -4.53 -9.76 -5.05
C HIS A 622 -5.21 -8.45 -4.64
N ILE A 623 -4.51 -7.59 -3.91
CA ILE A 623 -4.93 -6.25 -3.53
C ILE A 623 -3.99 -5.22 -4.16
N ALA A 624 -4.59 -4.18 -4.73
CA ALA A 624 -3.92 -2.95 -5.11
C ALA A 624 -4.23 -1.85 -4.08
N VAL A 625 -3.19 -1.17 -3.61
CA VAL A 625 -3.30 0.00 -2.75
C VAL A 625 -2.78 1.22 -3.49
N TYR A 626 -3.68 2.15 -3.74
CA TYR A 626 -3.41 3.42 -4.38
C TYR A 626 -3.28 4.51 -3.32
N ARG A 627 -2.22 5.33 -3.38
CA ARG A 627 -2.04 6.46 -2.47
C ARG A 627 -1.67 7.73 -3.22
N ASP A 628 -2.18 8.88 -2.80
CA ASP A 628 -1.77 10.19 -3.33
C ASP A 628 -2.13 11.34 -2.38
N PHE A 629 -1.60 12.52 -2.65
CA PHE A 629 -2.02 13.78 -2.03
C PHE A 629 -3.18 14.43 -2.80
N CYS A 630 -4.27 13.68 -2.97
CA CYS A 630 -5.54 14.13 -3.47
C CYS A 630 -5.73 14.29 -4.99
N GLU A 631 -5.49 13.22 -5.77
CA GLU A 631 -5.82 13.02 -7.20
C GLU A 631 -5.12 13.96 -8.22
N TRP A 632 -4.89 15.22 -7.84
CA TRP A 632 -4.10 16.21 -8.57
C TRP A 632 -2.81 16.49 -7.79
N GLY A 633 -1.65 16.29 -8.43
CA GLY A 633 -0.41 16.56 -7.72
C GLY A 633 0.82 16.29 -8.57
N PHE A 634 1.41 17.37 -9.07
CA PHE A 634 2.85 17.73 -9.11
C PHE A 634 3.93 16.70 -9.48
N GLY A 635 3.57 15.51 -9.93
CA GLY A 635 4.49 14.40 -10.15
C GLY A 635 4.99 13.76 -8.85
N LEU A 636 5.55 12.56 -8.97
CA LEU A 636 6.16 11.80 -7.88
C LEU A 636 7.17 12.59 -7.02
N PRO A 637 8.04 13.44 -7.59
CA PRO A 637 9.10 14.07 -6.79
C PRO A 637 8.57 15.07 -5.75
N LEU A 638 7.53 15.85 -6.07
CA LEU A 638 6.96 16.77 -5.07
C LEU A 638 6.21 16.02 -3.96
N GLN A 639 5.58 14.87 -4.28
CA GLN A 639 4.98 14.02 -3.26
C GLN A 639 6.05 13.46 -2.31
N ASN A 640 7.21 13.03 -2.84
CA ASN A 640 8.34 12.58 -2.02
C ASN A 640 8.90 13.72 -1.14
N ASN A 641 9.07 14.93 -1.69
CA ASN A 641 9.52 16.09 -0.91
C ASN A 641 8.55 16.40 0.24
N MET A 642 7.23 16.35 0.00
CA MET A 642 6.24 16.54 1.07
C MET A 642 6.31 15.45 2.14
N LEU A 643 6.49 14.19 1.73
CA LEU A 643 6.68 13.08 2.66
C LEU A 643 7.94 13.25 3.51
N GLU A 644 9.02 13.76 2.93
CA GLU A 644 10.26 14.11 3.63
C GLU A 644 10.05 15.25 4.62
N VAL A 645 9.37 16.33 4.22
CA VAL A 645 8.99 17.43 5.13
C VAL A 645 8.22 16.89 6.33
N ILE A 646 7.19 16.06 6.09
CA ILE A 646 6.40 15.47 7.17
C ILE A 646 7.27 14.64 8.11
N ALA A 647 8.21 13.87 7.57
CA ALA A 647 9.10 13.02 8.36
C ALA A 647 10.14 13.80 9.17
N VAL A 648 10.63 14.94 8.66
CA VAL A 648 11.57 15.82 9.40
C VAL A 648 10.90 16.44 10.62
N VAL A 649 9.63 16.78 10.50
CA VAL A 649 8.88 17.51 11.53
C VAL A 649 8.30 16.58 12.61
N LYS A 650 7.99 15.34 12.25
CA LYS A 650 7.35 14.39 13.15
C LYS A 650 8.38 13.40 13.69
N ASP A 651 8.78 13.60 14.94
CA ASP A 651 9.78 12.75 15.65
C ASP A 651 9.45 11.25 15.65
N ASP A 652 8.18 10.87 15.53
CA ASP A 652 7.73 9.48 15.48
C ASP A 652 7.89 8.84 14.09
N ILE A 653 8.17 9.63 13.06
CA ILE A 653 8.36 9.19 11.68
C ILE A 653 9.86 9.14 11.36
N LYS A 654 10.31 8.01 10.82
CA LYS A 654 11.73 7.81 10.42
C LYS A 654 11.84 7.42 8.97
N ILE A 655 12.82 7.99 8.27
CA ILE A 655 13.18 7.59 6.91
C ILE A 655 14.48 6.79 6.98
N GLU A 656 14.43 5.53 6.58
CA GLU A 656 15.59 4.63 6.48
C GLU A 656 15.49 3.84 5.18
N ASP A 657 16.50 3.90 4.30
CA ASP A 657 16.55 3.18 3.03
C ASP A 657 15.28 3.32 2.16
N HIS A 658 14.82 4.57 1.95
CA HIS A 658 13.57 4.91 1.25
C HIS A 658 12.27 4.40 1.92
N LYS A 659 12.34 3.90 3.15
CA LYS A 659 11.17 3.47 3.92
C LYS A 659 10.80 4.52 4.94
N ILE A 660 9.57 5.01 4.85
CA ILE A 660 8.95 5.88 5.84
C ILE A 660 8.28 4.99 6.89
N LYS A 661 8.89 4.91 8.06
CA LYS A 661 8.35 4.22 9.23
C LYS A 661 7.53 5.23 10.02
N VAL A 662 6.21 5.13 9.92
CA VAL A 662 5.28 5.92 10.74
C VAL A 662 5.21 5.37 12.17
N ASP A 663 5.19 4.04 12.29
CA ASP A 663 5.39 3.32 13.55
C ASP A 663 5.83 1.87 13.24
N ASN A 664 6.08 1.06 14.29
CA ASN A 664 6.49 -0.35 14.14
C ASN A 664 5.51 -1.23 13.35
N GLY A 665 4.25 -0.82 13.18
CA GLY A 665 3.21 -1.51 12.42
C GLY A 665 2.83 -0.84 11.11
N ALA A 666 3.41 0.32 10.77
CA ALA A 666 3.07 1.13 9.60
C ALA A 666 4.32 1.62 8.89
N ILE A 667 4.70 0.90 7.81
CA ILE A 667 5.85 1.22 6.97
C ILE A 667 5.38 1.41 5.53
N LEU A 668 5.84 2.50 4.92
CA LEU A 668 5.60 2.88 3.53
C LEU A 668 6.92 2.89 2.77
N ASP A 669 6.95 2.36 1.56
CA ASP A 669 8.12 2.42 0.66
C ASP A 669 7.94 3.60 -0.30
N GLN A 670 8.84 4.59 -0.26
CA GLN A 670 8.77 5.79 -1.10
C GLN A 670 8.80 5.47 -2.59
N LYS A 671 9.48 4.39 -3.01
CA LYS A 671 9.64 4.04 -4.44
C LYS A 671 8.31 3.60 -5.08
N HIS A 672 7.40 3.05 -4.28
CA HIS A 672 6.17 2.43 -4.77
C HIS A 672 4.93 2.90 -3.98
N HIS A 673 5.03 4.03 -3.27
CA HIS A 673 3.97 4.44 -2.34
C HIS A 673 2.64 4.74 -3.04
N GLU A 674 2.70 5.29 -4.26
CA GLU A 674 1.53 5.65 -5.08
C GLU A 674 0.69 4.45 -5.52
N TYR A 675 1.34 3.28 -5.65
CA TYR A 675 0.76 2.02 -6.10
C TYR A 675 1.53 0.82 -5.55
N GLU A 676 0.95 0.16 -4.55
CA GLU A 676 1.51 -1.03 -3.90
C GLU A 676 0.65 -2.25 -4.19
N LEU A 677 1.28 -3.36 -4.57
CA LEU A 677 0.63 -4.67 -4.72
C LEU A 677 0.88 -5.50 -3.46
N MET A 678 -0.21 -5.98 -2.85
CA MET A 678 -0.17 -6.71 -1.57
C MET A 678 -0.90 -8.05 -1.65
N ASP A 679 -0.32 -9.05 -1.00
CA ASP A 679 -1.02 -10.26 -0.58
C ASP A 679 -1.47 -10.11 0.87
N VAL A 680 -2.79 -10.13 1.10
CA VAL A 680 -3.37 -9.98 2.43
C VAL A 680 -4.20 -11.22 2.76
N GLY A 681 -3.85 -11.90 3.85
CA GLY A 681 -4.63 -13.03 4.35
C GLY A 681 -6.10 -12.69 4.55
N LYS A 682 -7.00 -13.65 4.26
CA LYS A 682 -8.45 -13.47 4.39
C LYS A 682 -8.95 -13.56 5.83
N ASP A 683 -8.10 -14.02 6.74
CA ASP A 683 -8.44 -14.10 8.15
C ASP A 683 -8.54 -12.70 8.75
N VAL A 684 -9.38 -12.58 9.79
CA VAL A 684 -9.65 -11.31 10.47
C VAL A 684 -8.39 -10.64 10.98
N LYS A 685 -7.40 -11.42 11.43
CA LYS A 685 -6.15 -10.89 11.98
C LYS A 685 -5.34 -10.20 10.87
N SER A 686 -5.11 -10.88 9.75
CA SER A 686 -4.42 -10.29 8.58
C SER A 686 -5.13 -9.03 8.06
N GLN A 687 -6.45 -9.07 7.91
CA GLN A 687 -7.24 -7.91 7.48
C GLN A 687 -7.19 -6.76 8.49
N PHE A 688 -7.23 -7.05 9.80
CA PHE A 688 -7.10 -6.03 10.84
C PHE A 688 -5.76 -5.29 10.75
N TYR A 689 -4.65 -6.02 10.60
CA TYR A 689 -3.34 -5.40 10.44
C TYR A 689 -3.27 -4.54 9.18
N PHE A 690 -3.80 -5.03 8.07
CA PHE A 690 -3.80 -4.32 6.81
C PHE A 690 -4.59 -3.00 6.91
N ILE A 691 -5.80 -3.03 7.48
CA ILE A 691 -6.62 -1.83 7.69
C ILE A 691 -5.92 -0.87 8.65
N SER A 692 -5.43 -1.38 9.79
CA SER A 692 -4.71 -0.58 10.78
C SER A 692 -3.46 0.09 10.20
N LYS A 693 -2.69 -0.61 9.35
CA LYS A 693 -1.51 -0.05 8.66
C LYS A 693 -1.93 1.17 7.84
N ASN A 694 -2.89 0.99 6.94
CA ASN A 694 -3.25 2.02 5.97
C ASN A 694 -3.95 3.23 6.60
N ILE A 695 -4.81 3.04 7.60
CA ILE A 695 -5.46 4.15 8.32
C ILE A 695 -4.42 4.96 9.10
N ARG A 696 -3.44 4.32 9.74
CA ARG A 696 -2.37 5.05 10.46
C ARG A 696 -1.48 5.84 9.52
N ILE A 697 -1.14 5.26 8.36
CA ILE A 697 -0.41 5.96 7.30
C ILE A 697 -1.19 7.20 6.87
N ALA A 698 -2.48 7.06 6.56
CA ALA A 698 -3.35 8.18 6.19
C ALA A 698 -3.44 9.26 7.29
N SER A 699 -3.58 8.85 8.56
CA SER A 699 -3.67 9.75 9.71
C SER A 699 -2.40 10.55 9.96
N LYS A 700 -1.23 9.95 9.73
CA LYS A 700 0.05 10.59 10.04
C LYS A 700 0.58 11.41 8.88
N LEU A 701 0.34 10.97 7.65
CA LEU A 701 0.87 11.59 6.45
C LEU A 701 -0.15 12.45 5.70
N GLY A 702 -1.45 12.34 6.00
CA GLY A 702 -2.49 13.08 5.26
C GLY A 702 -2.70 12.60 3.82
N ILE A 703 -2.19 11.41 3.47
CA ILE A 703 -2.35 10.84 2.12
C ILE A 703 -3.68 10.11 1.99
N ARG A 704 -4.37 10.31 0.86
CA ARG A 704 -5.57 9.55 0.49
C ARG A 704 -5.17 8.13 0.11
N CYS A 705 -5.95 7.15 0.56
CA CYS A 705 -5.67 5.74 0.33
C CYS A 705 -6.92 5.00 -0.19
N PHE A 706 -6.80 4.44 -1.39
CA PHE A 706 -7.83 3.60 -2.02
C PHE A 706 -7.34 2.16 -2.17
N VAL A 707 -8.10 1.23 -1.61
CA VAL A 707 -7.79 -0.20 -1.67
C VAL A 707 -8.83 -0.92 -2.51
N THR A 708 -8.37 -1.64 -3.53
CA THR A 708 -9.22 -2.44 -4.43
C THR A 708 -8.48 -3.70 -4.93
N SER A 709 -9.09 -4.43 -5.87
CA SER A 709 -8.49 -5.57 -6.55
C SER A 709 -7.43 -5.12 -7.56
N ILE A 710 -6.43 -5.96 -7.83
CA ILE A 710 -5.34 -5.68 -8.79
C ILE A 710 -5.80 -5.42 -10.24
N MET A 711 -7.03 -5.78 -10.57
CA MET A 711 -7.61 -5.58 -11.91
C MET A 711 -8.55 -4.37 -11.98
N THR A 712 -8.87 -3.78 -10.83
CA THR A 712 -9.83 -2.67 -10.76
C THR A 712 -9.07 -1.35 -10.88
N PRO A 713 -9.45 -0.47 -11.84
CA PRO A 713 -8.84 0.84 -11.96
C PRO A 713 -9.14 1.69 -10.71
N TYR A 714 -8.28 2.67 -10.46
CA TYR A 714 -8.53 3.67 -9.42
C TYR A 714 -9.86 4.39 -9.68
N ARG A 715 -10.61 4.69 -8.61
CA ARG A 715 -11.81 5.51 -8.67
C ARG A 715 -11.69 6.67 -7.69
N PRO A 716 -11.93 7.92 -8.12
CA PRO A 716 -12.04 9.06 -7.21
C PRO A 716 -12.95 8.77 -6.03
N HIS A 717 -12.51 9.13 -4.83
CA HIS A 717 -13.27 8.88 -3.61
C HIS A 717 -13.13 10.00 -2.59
N LYS A 718 -14.23 10.33 -1.92
CA LYS A 718 -14.28 11.44 -0.95
C LYS A 718 -13.51 11.19 0.34
N ALA A 719 -13.43 9.94 0.78
CA ALA A 719 -12.85 9.57 2.07
C ALA A 719 -11.31 9.59 2.04
N ILE A 720 -10.64 9.97 3.13
CA ILE A 720 -9.18 9.85 3.27
C ILE A 720 -8.71 8.39 3.19
N PHE A 721 -9.53 7.43 3.65
CA PHE A 721 -9.29 5.99 3.47
C PHE A 721 -10.55 5.29 2.95
N HIS A 722 -10.41 4.49 1.90
CA HIS A 722 -11.49 3.71 1.32
C HIS A 722 -11.02 2.32 0.87
N TYR A 723 -11.66 1.27 1.38
CA TYR A 723 -11.43 -0.12 1.00
C TYR A 723 -12.71 -0.73 0.40
N GLU A 724 -12.78 -0.70 -0.94
CA GLU A 724 -13.97 -1.06 -1.73
C GLU A 724 -14.51 -2.46 -1.38
N ASN A 725 -13.60 -3.44 -1.28
CA ASN A 725 -13.91 -4.84 -1.04
C ASN A 725 -13.62 -5.30 0.41
N ALA A 726 -13.77 -4.40 1.38
CA ALA A 726 -13.49 -4.68 2.78
C ALA A 726 -14.32 -5.85 3.36
N PRO A 727 -13.76 -6.62 4.32
CA PRO A 727 -14.48 -7.68 5.01
C PRO A 727 -15.63 -7.13 5.87
N ARG A 728 -16.65 -7.97 6.12
CA ARG A 728 -17.88 -7.59 6.83
C ARG A 728 -17.63 -6.90 8.18
N PHE A 729 -16.65 -7.37 8.96
CA PHE A 729 -16.36 -6.77 10.28
C PHE A 729 -15.89 -5.31 10.16
N ALA A 730 -15.09 -4.99 9.13
CA ALA A 730 -14.62 -3.64 8.88
C ALA A 730 -15.78 -2.73 8.46
N LYS A 731 -16.66 -3.24 7.58
CA LYS A 731 -17.89 -2.52 7.16
C LYS A 731 -18.84 -2.24 8.32
N GLN A 732 -19.01 -3.19 9.24
CA GLN A 732 -19.83 -3.01 10.44
C GLN A 732 -19.26 -1.96 11.39
N LEU A 733 -17.94 -1.83 11.43
CA LEU A 733 -17.26 -0.84 12.26
C LEU A 733 -17.13 0.53 11.58
N GLY A 734 -17.40 0.64 10.28
CA GLY A 734 -17.15 1.85 9.48
C GLY A 734 -15.66 2.09 9.20
N TRP A 735 -14.82 1.07 9.35
CA TRP A 735 -13.38 1.18 9.11
C TRP A 735 -13.00 1.01 7.63
N ASP A 736 -13.95 0.64 6.77
CA ASP A 736 -13.76 0.51 5.33
C ASP A 736 -13.82 1.85 4.60
N LYS A 737 -14.46 2.86 5.17
CA LYS A 737 -14.57 4.21 4.58
C LYS A 737 -14.51 5.26 5.68
N VAL A 738 -13.33 5.85 5.88
CA VAL A 738 -13.04 6.77 6.99
C VAL A 738 -12.82 8.16 6.46
N ARG A 739 -13.50 9.16 7.04
CA ARG A 739 -13.30 10.59 6.71
C ARG A 739 -12.12 11.20 7.48
N LEU A 740 -11.52 12.26 6.94
CA LEU A 740 -10.42 12.98 7.60
C LEU A 740 -10.82 13.50 8.98
N SER A 741 -12.03 14.03 9.12
CA SER A 741 -12.61 14.48 10.40
C SER A 741 -12.78 13.36 11.44
N GLU A 742 -12.78 12.09 11.02
CA GLU A 742 -13.02 10.92 11.86
C GLU A 742 -11.76 10.07 12.08
N ILE A 743 -10.66 10.39 11.38
CA ILE A 743 -9.54 9.46 11.28
C ILE A 743 -8.85 9.22 12.61
N GLU A 744 -8.71 10.25 13.45
CA GLU A 744 -8.12 10.13 14.79
C GLU A 744 -8.99 9.28 15.72
N ASP A 745 -10.31 9.44 15.66
CA ASP A 745 -11.26 8.63 16.42
C ASP A 745 -11.14 7.15 16.04
N VAL A 746 -11.04 6.86 14.74
CA VAL A 746 -10.88 5.49 14.24
C VAL A 746 -9.52 4.90 14.63
N VAL A 747 -8.44 5.67 14.58
CA VAL A 747 -7.11 5.24 15.07
C VAL A 747 -7.17 4.93 16.56
N ASN A 748 -7.83 5.78 17.35
CA ASN A 748 -8.04 5.57 18.78
C ASN A 748 -8.86 4.30 19.05
N GLU A 749 -9.95 4.09 18.31
CA GLU A 749 -10.76 2.87 18.40
C GLU A 749 -9.94 1.61 18.08
N ILE A 750 -9.24 1.59 16.94
CA ILE A 750 -8.36 0.48 16.52
C ILE A 750 -7.32 0.19 17.59
N SER A 751 -6.71 1.22 18.18
CA SER A 751 -5.68 1.06 19.20
C SER A 751 -6.23 0.49 20.52
N ILE A 752 -7.46 0.82 20.92
CA ILE A 752 -8.14 0.22 22.08
C ILE A 752 -8.43 -1.26 21.80
N ILE A 753 -9.02 -1.57 20.64
CA ILE A 753 -9.38 -2.94 20.28
C ILE A 753 -8.14 -3.82 20.12
N TRP A 754 -7.08 -3.29 19.53
CA TRP A 754 -5.78 -3.94 19.43
C TRP A 754 -5.24 -4.36 20.80
N GLU A 755 -5.29 -3.46 21.78
CA GLU A 755 -4.79 -3.73 23.13
C GLU A 755 -5.65 -4.76 23.87
N LEU A 756 -6.97 -4.58 23.84
CA LEU A 756 -7.91 -5.48 24.53
C LEU A 756 -7.97 -6.87 23.90
N SER A 757 -7.74 -6.97 22.59
CA SER A 757 -7.83 -8.25 21.86
C SER A 757 -6.55 -9.08 21.90
N LYS A 758 -5.47 -8.56 22.53
CA LYS A 758 -4.21 -9.30 22.71
C LYS A 758 -4.35 -10.40 23.77
N VAL A 759 -3.94 -11.60 23.38
CA VAL A 759 -3.77 -12.76 24.25
C VAL A 759 -2.35 -13.29 24.07
N GLY A 760 -1.46 -12.93 24.99
CA GLY A 760 -0.01 -13.17 24.83
C GLY A 760 0.55 -12.30 23.71
N LYS A 761 1.29 -12.91 22.77
CA LYS A 761 1.83 -12.21 21.58
C LYS A 761 0.85 -12.18 20.39
N ASN A 762 -0.34 -12.79 20.51
CA ASN A 762 -1.28 -12.97 19.40
C ASN A 762 -2.54 -12.13 19.57
N LEU A 763 -3.11 -11.72 18.44
CA LEU A 763 -4.41 -11.08 18.33
C LEU A 763 -5.52 -12.14 18.25
N ASN A 764 -6.56 -12.02 19.07
CA ASN A 764 -7.69 -12.93 19.04
C ASN A 764 -8.79 -12.41 18.08
N SER A 765 -8.92 -13.06 16.92
CA SER A 765 -9.93 -12.73 15.90
C SER A 765 -11.37 -12.81 16.41
N GLY A 766 -11.67 -13.69 17.36
CA GLY A 766 -13.01 -13.84 17.94
C GLY A 766 -13.46 -12.61 18.72
N TYR A 767 -12.52 -11.92 19.38
CA TYR A 767 -12.81 -10.67 20.10
C TYR A 767 -13.14 -9.52 19.15
N ILE A 768 -12.44 -9.43 18.02
CA ILE A 768 -12.70 -8.42 16.98
C ILE A 768 -14.08 -8.65 16.36
N LEU A 769 -14.40 -9.89 16.00
CA LEU A 769 -15.71 -10.24 15.42
C LEU A 769 -16.87 -10.00 16.39
N ALA A 770 -16.67 -10.29 17.68
CA ALA A 770 -17.70 -10.02 18.69
C ALA A 770 -17.93 -8.52 18.88
N TYR A 771 -16.86 -7.73 18.90
CA TYR A 771 -16.94 -6.27 18.96
C TYR A 771 -17.56 -5.65 17.70
N SER A 772 -17.25 -6.16 16.50
CA SER A 772 -17.87 -5.66 15.26
C SER A 772 -19.37 -5.96 15.18
N GLY A 773 -19.82 -7.04 15.83
CA GLY A 773 -21.24 -7.38 15.91
C GLY A 773 -22.02 -6.53 16.93
N ASP A 774 -21.38 -6.13 18.02
CA ASP A 774 -21.96 -5.30 19.08
C ASP A 774 -20.84 -4.53 19.81
N ARG A 775 -20.81 -3.20 19.67
CA ARG A 775 -19.77 -2.36 20.28
C ARG A 775 -19.78 -2.40 21.82
N ASN A 776 -20.89 -2.76 22.46
CA ASN A 776 -20.90 -3.00 23.92
C ASN A 776 -20.00 -4.17 24.33
N HIS A 777 -19.57 -5.03 23.39
CA HIS A 777 -18.63 -6.10 23.70
C HIS A 777 -17.29 -5.56 24.24
N LEU A 778 -17.01 -4.27 24.02
CA LEU A 778 -15.88 -3.54 24.59
C LEU A 778 -15.76 -3.75 26.11
N PHE A 779 -16.86 -3.66 26.86
CA PHE A 779 -16.85 -3.81 28.32
C PHE A 779 -16.42 -5.22 28.74
N ARG A 780 -16.84 -6.23 27.98
CA ARG A 780 -16.44 -7.62 28.21
C ARG A 780 -14.96 -7.84 27.89
N LEU A 781 -14.49 -7.27 26.78
CA LEU A 781 -13.07 -7.32 26.43
C LEU A 781 -12.20 -6.65 27.50
N TYR A 782 -12.64 -5.51 28.03
CA TYR A 782 -12.00 -4.83 29.15
C TYR A 782 -11.99 -5.70 30.42
N GLY A 783 -13.12 -6.29 30.80
CA GLY A 783 -13.20 -7.17 31.97
C GLY A 783 -12.28 -8.40 31.86
N ASP A 784 -12.17 -8.98 30.67
CA ASP A 784 -11.24 -10.09 30.42
C ASP A 784 -9.78 -9.59 30.38
N TYR A 785 -9.50 -8.38 29.89
CA TYR A 785 -8.17 -7.77 29.92
C TYR A 785 -7.68 -7.55 31.36
N VAL A 786 -8.52 -6.97 32.23
CA VAL A 786 -8.22 -6.73 33.65
C VAL A 786 -7.76 -8.01 34.33
N LYS A 787 -8.55 -9.09 34.21
CA LYS A 787 -8.22 -10.40 34.80
C LYS A 787 -6.89 -10.95 34.29
N ARG A 788 -6.59 -10.77 33.00
CA ARG A 788 -5.33 -11.24 32.41
C ARG A 788 -4.12 -10.44 32.91
N VAL A 789 -4.27 -9.12 33.07
CA VAL A 789 -3.20 -8.25 33.54
C VAL A 789 -2.93 -8.47 35.03
N GLU A 790 -3.98 -8.52 35.86
CA GLU A 790 -3.87 -8.83 37.30
C GLU A 790 -3.20 -10.19 37.55
N ALA A 791 -3.45 -11.18 36.68
CA ALA A 791 -2.84 -12.51 36.81
C ALA A 791 -1.37 -12.58 36.37
N LYS A 792 -0.87 -11.62 35.59
CA LYS A 792 0.47 -11.70 34.95
C LYS A 792 1.46 -10.65 35.43
N GLU A 793 0.98 -9.49 35.83
CA GLU A 793 1.81 -8.33 36.11
C GLU A 793 1.89 -8.05 37.62
N LYS A 794 2.99 -7.44 38.07
CA LYS A 794 3.08 -6.95 39.45
C LYS A 794 2.02 -5.88 39.72
N GLU A 795 1.48 -5.84 40.93
CA GLU A 795 0.34 -5.00 41.32
C GLU A 795 0.45 -3.54 40.83
N ASN A 796 1.58 -2.87 41.05
CA ASN A 796 1.77 -1.48 40.62
C ASN A 796 1.73 -1.32 39.09
N LYS A 797 2.35 -2.23 38.34
CA LYS A 797 2.34 -2.20 36.88
C LYS A 797 0.95 -2.54 36.32
N ALA A 798 0.26 -3.49 36.96
CA ALA A 798 -1.12 -3.83 36.61
C ALA A 798 -2.05 -2.62 36.77
N LYS A 799 -1.97 -1.91 37.90
CA LYS A 799 -2.74 -0.68 38.15
C LYS A 799 -2.50 0.38 37.08
N ILE A 800 -1.25 0.62 36.69
CA ILE A 800 -0.89 1.61 35.65
C ILE A 800 -1.50 1.23 34.29
N LEU A 801 -1.32 -0.03 33.87
CA LEU A 801 -1.83 -0.50 32.57
C LEU A 801 -3.36 -0.46 32.51
N ILE A 802 -4.02 -0.96 33.55
CA ILE A 802 -5.48 -0.97 33.65
C ILE A 802 -6.03 0.46 33.69
N GLY A 803 -5.43 1.36 34.49
CA GLY A 803 -5.83 2.76 34.55
C GLY A 803 -5.68 3.48 33.21
N GLY A 804 -4.56 3.24 32.50
CA GLY A 804 -4.30 3.82 31.19
C GLY A 804 -5.33 3.44 30.13
N ILE A 805 -5.64 2.15 30.00
CA ILE A 805 -6.64 1.69 29.02
C ILE A 805 -8.06 2.11 29.43
N LYS A 806 -8.38 2.12 30.73
CA LYS A 806 -9.68 2.56 31.25
C LYS A 806 -9.95 4.02 30.88
N LYS A 807 -8.96 4.91 31.06
CA LYS A 807 -9.05 6.32 30.68
C LYS A 807 -9.34 6.48 29.19
N ARG A 808 -8.64 5.74 28.33
CA ARG A 808 -8.87 5.77 26.87
C ARG A 808 -10.26 5.29 26.48
N ILE A 809 -10.76 4.23 27.11
CA ILE A 809 -12.13 3.73 26.91
C ILE A 809 -13.15 4.79 27.34
N LYS A 810 -12.94 5.45 28.48
CA LYS A 810 -13.82 6.53 28.97
C LYS A 810 -13.92 7.66 27.94
N THR A 811 -12.79 8.21 27.50
CA THR A 811 -12.75 9.27 26.48
C THR A 811 -13.45 8.83 25.20
N PHE A 812 -13.26 7.58 24.77
CA PHE A 812 -13.93 7.05 23.60
C PHE A 812 -15.46 7.01 23.75
N ILE A 813 -15.97 6.52 24.88
CA ILE A 813 -17.41 6.48 25.18
C ILE A 813 -18.00 7.90 25.23
N GLU A 814 -17.31 8.85 25.87
CA GLU A 814 -17.75 10.25 25.97
C GLU A 814 -17.80 10.94 24.61
N SER A 815 -16.84 10.64 23.72
CA SER A 815 -16.79 11.19 22.37
C SER A 815 -17.83 10.60 21.40
N LYS A 816 -18.25 9.34 21.61
CA LYS A 816 -19.18 8.62 20.73
C LYS A 816 -20.25 7.85 21.51
N PRO A 817 -21.10 8.53 22.30
CA PRO A 817 -22.11 7.88 23.13
C PRO A 817 -23.12 7.06 22.31
N GLN A 818 -23.39 7.45 21.06
CA GLN A 818 -24.31 6.77 20.15
C GLN A 818 -23.89 5.33 19.78
N TYR A 819 -22.63 4.96 20.02
CA TYR A 819 -22.13 3.60 19.76
C TYR A 819 -22.47 2.59 20.86
N PHE A 820 -22.89 3.05 22.03
CA PHE A 820 -23.11 2.21 23.20
C PHE A 820 -24.56 2.29 23.64
N SER A 821 -25.21 1.14 23.78
CA SER A 821 -26.59 1.09 24.25
C SER A 821 -26.67 1.00 25.79
N ASN A 822 -27.79 1.45 26.34
CA ASN A 822 -28.15 1.37 27.76
C ASN A 822 -27.20 2.12 28.72
N MET A 823 -26.34 3.00 28.21
CA MET A 823 -25.39 3.77 29.04
C MET A 823 -26.08 4.63 30.10
N ILE A 824 -27.21 5.27 29.76
CA ILE A 824 -27.95 6.14 30.69
C ILE A 824 -28.51 5.32 31.86
N SER A 825 -29.23 4.23 31.56
CA SER A 825 -29.83 3.34 32.56
C SER A 825 -28.76 2.71 33.43
N MET A 826 -27.63 2.28 32.84
CA MET A 826 -26.50 1.74 33.59
C MET A 826 -25.81 2.77 34.48
N SER A 827 -25.66 4.03 34.04
CA SER A 827 -25.12 5.10 34.88
C SER A 827 -26.00 5.38 36.09
N LYS A 828 -27.32 5.43 35.91
CA LYS A 828 -28.27 5.61 37.03
C LYS A 828 -28.20 4.44 38.02
N LEU A 829 -28.16 3.19 37.52
CA LEU A 829 -27.99 2.01 38.38
C LEU A 829 -26.67 2.07 39.15
N ALA A 830 -25.57 2.45 38.49
CA ALA A 830 -24.26 2.60 39.13
C ALA A 830 -24.24 3.70 40.20
N GLU A 831 -24.88 4.84 39.96
CA GLU A 831 -25.01 5.94 40.93
C GLU A 831 -25.77 5.49 42.19
N ILE A 832 -26.89 4.78 42.02
CA ILE A 832 -27.64 4.22 43.16
C ILE A 832 -26.78 3.17 43.88
N ALA A 833 -26.03 2.36 43.14
CA ALA A 833 -25.18 1.32 43.72
C ALA A 833 -24.07 1.86 44.63
N VAL A 834 -23.53 3.08 44.39
CA VAL A 834 -22.58 3.74 45.30
C VAL A 834 -23.22 4.03 46.68
N SER A 835 -24.55 4.16 46.72
CA SER A 835 -25.33 4.30 47.96
C SER A 835 -25.70 2.97 48.62
N ILE A 836 -25.32 1.84 48.00
CA ILE A 836 -25.45 0.48 48.55
C ILE A 836 -24.10 -0.02 49.07
N LYS A 837 -23.02 0.24 48.34
CA LYS A 837 -21.65 -0.10 48.72
C LYS A 837 -20.68 0.94 48.14
N ARG A 838 -19.64 1.30 48.91
CA ARG A 838 -18.68 2.37 48.53
C ARG A 838 -17.27 1.86 48.22
N GLU A 839 -16.98 0.58 48.46
CA GLU A 839 -15.67 -0.04 48.20
C GLU A 839 -15.76 -1.16 47.17
N SER A 840 -14.78 -1.19 46.25
CA SER A 840 -14.52 -2.33 45.39
C SER A 840 -13.03 -2.47 45.11
N GLU A 841 -12.40 -3.52 45.65
CA GLU A 841 -10.97 -3.78 45.46
C GLU A 841 -10.67 -4.50 44.14
N ASN A 842 -11.67 -5.19 43.55
CA ASN A 842 -11.50 -5.98 42.33
C ASN A 842 -12.78 -6.08 41.48
N SER A 843 -12.61 -6.54 40.23
CA SER A 843 -13.67 -6.70 39.23
C SER A 843 -14.86 -7.58 39.68
N SER A 844 -14.61 -8.57 40.55
CA SER A 844 -15.66 -9.42 41.11
C SER A 844 -16.53 -8.64 42.09
N GLN A 845 -15.93 -7.78 42.93
CA GLN A 845 -16.70 -6.92 43.83
C GLN A 845 -17.50 -5.86 43.07
N GLN A 846 -16.95 -5.30 41.97
CA GLN A 846 -17.62 -4.30 41.14
C GLN A 846 -18.89 -4.81 40.45
N SER A 847 -18.92 -6.09 40.10
CA SER A 847 -20.07 -6.74 39.46
C SER A 847 -21.03 -7.42 40.47
N LYS A 848 -20.74 -7.40 41.77
CA LYS A 848 -21.49 -8.20 42.77
C LYS A 848 -22.94 -7.76 42.91
N ILE A 849 -23.20 -6.45 42.94
CA ILE A 849 -24.54 -5.86 43.12
C ILE A 849 -25.45 -6.29 41.98
N ILE A 850 -25.05 -6.02 40.73
CA ILE A 850 -25.87 -6.36 39.55
C ILE A 850 -26.07 -7.87 39.39
N ARG A 851 -25.05 -8.70 39.65
CA ARG A 851 -25.18 -10.18 39.58
C ARG A 851 -26.20 -10.71 40.58
N LEU A 852 -26.16 -10.22 41.81
CA LEU A 852 -27.10 -10.61 42.85
C LEU A 852 -28.53 -10.17 42.50
N ALA A 853 -28.68 -8.94 42.01
CA ALA A 853 -29.96 -8.39 41.61
C ALA A 853 -30.59 -9.17 40.44
N LEU A 854 -29.81 -9.45 39.38
CA LEU A 854 -30.26 -10.23 38.23
C LEU A 854 -30.68 -11.66 38.62
N ASN A 855 -29.91 -12.32 39.50
CA ASN A 855 -30.25 -13.65 39.98
C ASN A 855 -31.55 -13.66 40.81
N ALA A 856 -31.72 -12.69 41.71
CA ALA A 856 -32.95 -12.54 42.49
C ALA A 856 -34.16 -12.24 41.59
N MET A 857 -33.98 -11.38 40.59
CA MET A 857 -35.03 -11.00 39.65
C MET A 857 -35.46 -12.18 38.79
N LYS A 858 -34.53 -13.02 38.30
CA LYS A 858 -34.84 -14.25 37.54
C LYS A 858 -35.69 -15.24 38.32
N VAL A 859 -35.41 -15.38 39.62
CA VAL A 859 -36.21 -16.25 40.50
C VAL A 859 -37.60 -15.63 40.69
N ALA A 860 -37.66 -14.36 41.07
CA ALA A 860 -38.93 -13.68 41.35
C ALA A 860 -39.84 -13.57 40.12
N SER A 861 -39.29 -13.30 38.93
CA SER A 861 -40.06 -13.22 37.67
C SER A 861 -40.57 -14.57 37.20
N ARG A 862 -39.89 -15.67 37.56
CA ARG A 862 -40.36 -17.03 37.26
C ARG A 862 -41.50 -17.40 38.21
N ASP A 863 -41.37 -17.02 39.47
CA ASP A 863 -42.33 -17.38 40.51
C ASP A 863 -43.62 -16.54 40.41
N ASN A 864 -43.53 -15.24 40.11
CA ASN A 864 -44.69 -14.36 39.88
C ASN A 864 -44.42 -13.33 38.75
N PRO A 865 -44.59 -13.69 37.47
CA PRO A 865 -44.20 -12.86 36.33
C PRO A 865 -44.98 -11.55 36.15
N SER A 866 -46.18 -11.43 36.74
CA SER A 866 -47.08 -10.28 36.54
C SER A 866 -47.12 -9.28 37.70
N GLU A 867 -46.41 -9.56 38.81
CA GLU A 867 -46.46 -8.74 40.03
C GLU A 867 -45.19 -7.91 40.21
N GLN A 868 -45.22 -6.65 39.74
CA GLN A 868 -44.11 -5.71 39.87
C GLN A 868 -43.62 -5.56 41.32
N GLU A 869 -44.52 -5.29 42.26
CA GLU A 869 -44.14 -5.02 43.67
C GLU A 869 -43.49 -6.23 44.33
N TYR A 870 -43.93 -7.45 43.98
CA TYR A 870 -43.31 -8.69 44.44
C TYR A 870 -41.87 -8.82 43.94
N ILE A 871 -41.66 -8.63 42.63
CA ILE A 871 -40.33 -8.72 42.00
C ILE A 871 -39.38 -7.67 42.58
N VAL A 872 -39.81 -6.40 42.66
CA VAL A 872 -39.03 -5.30 43.23
C VAL A 872 -38.65 -5.58 44.68
N THR A 873 -39.60 -6.05 45.51
CA THR A 873 -39.37 -6.34 46.92
C THR A 873 -38.37 -7.48 47.12
N MET A 874 -38.46 -8.55 46.32
CA MET A 874 -37.56 -9.70 46.39
C MET A 874 -36.12 -9.31 46.03
N VAL A 875 -35.94 -8.51 44.98
CA VAL A 875 -34.61 -8.02 44.56
C VAL A 875 -34.03 -7.08 45.61
N ALA A 876 -34.83 -6.13 46.11
CA ALA A 876 -34.41 -5.18 47.13
C ALA A 876 -34.02 -5.87 48.44
N GLY A 877 -34.78 -6.89 48.85
CA GLY A 877 -34.50 -7.70 50.03
C GLY A 877 -33.20 -8.49 49.91
N ALA A 878 -32.93 -9.07 48.74
CA ALA A 878 -31.68 -9.80 48.48
C ALA A 878 -30.44 -8.89 48.55
N LEU A 879 -30.52 -7.70 47.94
CA LEU A 879 -29.49 -6.67 48.00
C LEU A 879 -29.25 -6.21 49.45
N HIS A 880 -30.31 -5.79 50.14
CA HIS A 880 -30.23 -5.31 51.51
C HIS A 880 -29.57 -6.33 52.44
N LYS A 881 -30.02 -7.59 52.43
CA LYS A 881 -29.44 -8.67 53.25
C LYS A 881 -27.95 -8.87 53.00
N SER A 882 -27.49 -8.67 51.76
CA SER A 882 -26.10 -8.92 51.37
C SER A 882 -25.16 -7.75 51.67
N PHE A 883 -25.68 -6.55 51.89
CA PHE A 883 -24.89 -5.32 52.07
C PHE A 883 -25.23 -4.53 53.35
N GLN A 884 -26.20 -4.94 54.16
CA GLN A 884 -26.65 -4.26 55.40
C GLN A 884 -25.55 -4.01 56.46
N SER A 885 -24.41 -4.69 56.35
CA SER A 885 -23.26 -4.57 57.25
C SER A 885 -22.12 -3.71 56.66
N ASP A 886 -22.40 -2.83 55.70
CA ASP A 886 -21.39 -1.92 55.14
C ASP A 886 -20.92 -0.92 56.20
N LYS A 887 -19.60 -0.69 56.29
CA LYS A 887 -18.99 0.13 57.34
C LYS A 887 -19.27 1.62 57.20
N TYR A 888 -19.72 2.09 56.03
CA TYR A 888 -19.79 3.51 55.69
C TYR A 888 -21.19 4.05 55.42
N LEU A 889 -22.22 3.20 55.53
CA LEU A 889 -23.60 3.53 55.20
C LEU A 889 -24.54 3.08 56.32
N THR A 890 -25.57 3.87 56.59
CA THR A 890 -26.61 3.46 57.55
C THR A 890 -27.52 2.39 56.96
N ASN A 891 -28.09 1.55 57.83
CA ASN A 891 -28.98 0.48 57.41
C ASN A 891 -30.21 1.00 56.62
N ASN A 892 -30.74 2.16 57.01
CA ASN A 892 -31.85 2.82 56.31
C ASN A 892 -31.47 3.34 54.92
N GLN A 893 -30.26 3.89 54.77
CA GLN A 893 -29.75 4.32 53.45
C GLN A 893 -29.64 3.13 52.50
N ILE A 894 -29.02 2.03 52.95
CA ILE A 894 -28.87 0.81 52.14
C ILE A 894 -30.23 0.25 51.74
N ARG A 895 -31.22 0.25 52.65
CA ARG A 895 -32.59 -0.21 52.37
C ARG A 895 -33.27 0.64 51.29
N SER A 896 -33.21 1.96 51.41
CA SER A 896 -33.80 2.88 50.42
C SER A 896 -33.13 2.76 49.04
N ALA A 897 -31.80 2.71 49.00
CA ALA A 897 -31.04 2.55 47.77
C ALA A 897 -31.26 1.18 47.12
N SER A 898 -31.39 0.10 47.91
CA SER A 898 -31.70 -1.24 47.39
C SER A 898 -33.09 -1.29 46.73
N ARG A 899 -34.08 -0.55 47.27
CA ARG A 899 -35.40 -0.44 46.65
C ARG A 899 -35.34 0.35 45.34
N ALA A 900 -34.73 1.53 45.34
CA ALA A 900 -34.56 2.36 44.14
C ALA A 900 -33.79 1.64 43.02
N PHE A 901 -32.75 0.88 43.36
CA PHE A 901 -32.00 0.06 42.39
C PHE A 901 -32.89 -1.02 41.77
N SER A 902 -33.74 -1.64 42.57
CA SER A 902 -34.63 -2.73 42.14
C SER A 902 -35.76 -2.24 41.24
N GLU A 903 -36.33 -1.07 41.56
CA GLU A 903 -37.33 -0.39 40.72
C GLU A 903 -36.75 -0.06 39.34
N LEU A 904 -35.58 0.58 39.30
CA LEU A 904 -34.92 0.94 38.04
C LEU A 904 -34.50 -0.29 37.21
N LEU A 905 -34.02 -1.36 37.86
CA LEU A 905 -33.69 -2.61 37.16
C LEU A 905 -34.94 -3.29 36.59
N TYR A 906 -36.07 -3.21 37.28
CA TYR A 906 -37.35 -3.73 36.78
C TYR A 906 -37.85 -2.92 35.58
N ASP A 907 -37.71 -1.59 35.63
CA ASP A 907 -38.04 -0.73 34.49
C ASP A 907 -37.20 -1.09 33.25
N MET A 908 -35.91 -1.38 33.41
CA MET A 908 -35.09 -1.92 32.33
C MET A 908 -35.59 -3.27 31.80
N TYR A 909 -35.96 -4.19 32.70
CA TYR A 909 -36.47 -5.51 32.33
C TYR A 909 -37.73 -5.43 31.45
N ILE A 910 -38.66 -4.54 31.79
CA ILE A 910 -39.89 -4.34 31.02
C ILE A 910 -39.62 -3.53 29.74
N ASN A 911 -39.02 -2.35 29.88
CA ASN A 911 -38.95 -1.38 28.78
C ASN A 911 -37.82 -1.66 27.78
N GLU A 912 -36.68 -2.17 28.24
CA GLU A 912 -35.52 -2.43 27.37
C GLU A 912 -35.43 -3.89 26.93
N TRP A 913 -35.87 -4.85 27.75
CA TRP A 913 -35.73 -6.29 27.45
C TRP A 913 -37.05 -7.00 27.13
N GLY A 914 -38.16 -6.25 27.09
CA GLY A 914 -39.48 -6.76 26.70
C GLY A 914 -40.00 -7.88 27.61
N GLY A 915 -39.66 -7.84 28.91
CA GLY A 915 -40.06 -8.87 29.87
C GLY A 915 -39.32 -10.21 29.70
N SER A 916 -38.21 -10.23 28.95
CA SER A 916 -37.38 -11.43 28.75
C SER A 916 -35.94 -11.17 29.14
N PHE A 917 -35.27 -12.12 29.80
CA PHE A 917 -33.87 -11.92 30.13
C PHE A 917 -32.99 -12.04 28.89
N PRO A 918 -31.95 -11.19 28.77
CA PRO A 918 -30.98 -11.30 27.68
C PRO A 918 -30.27 -12.65 27.73
N ALA A 919 -29.90 -13.17 26.56
CA ALA A 919 -29.09 -14.38 26.46
C ALA A 919 -27.80 -14.28 27.29
N LYS A 920 -27.28 -15.40 27.81
CA LYS A 920 -26.14 -15.44 28.74
C LYS A 920 -24.93 -14.57 28.32
N THR A 921 -24.64 -14.49 27.03
CA THR A 921 -23.54 -13.65 26.51
C THR A 921 -23.84 -12.16 26.67
N LYS A 922 -25.06 -11.71 26.33
CA LYS A 922 -25.50 -10.32 26.50
C LYS A 922 -25.65 -9.96 27.98
N GLU A 923 -26.15 -10.88 28.81
CA GLU A 923 -26.21 -10.69 30.26
C GLU A 923 -24.83 -10.44 30.85
N LYS A 924 -23.82 -11.24 30.45
CA LYS A 924 -22.43 -11.01 30.87
C LYS A 924 -21.90 -9.65 30.44
N MET A 925 -22.22 -9.21 29.22
CA MET A 925 -21.83 -7.87 28.74
C MET A 925 -22.47 -6.75 29.58
N LEU A 926 -23.75 -6.86 29.94
CA LEU A 926 -24.42 -5.90 30.82
C LEU A 926 -23.79 -5.87 32.22
N ILE A 927 -23.41 -7.03 32.76
CA ILE A 927 -22.70 -7.13 34.04
C ILE A 927 -21.33 -6.43 33.96
N ASP A 928 -20.56 -6.69 32.89
CA ASP A 928 -19.25 -6.10 32.68
C ASP A 928 -19.36 -4.57 32.45
N GLN A 929 -20.39 -4.10 31.73
CA GLN A 929 -20.73 -2.69 31.53
C GLN A 929 -21.06 -1.99 32.85
N PHE A 930 -21.94 -2.57 33.66
CA PHE A 930 -22.26 -2.06 34.99
C PHE A 930 -21.00 -1.96 35.86
N ALA A 931 -20.16 -3.01 35.88
CA ALA A 931 -18.95 -3.02 36.68
C ALA A 931 -17.97 -1.90 36.29
N PHE A 932 -17.82 -1.66 34.98
CA PHE A 932 -17.02 -0.55 34.47
C PHE A 932 -17.54 0.80 34.99
N ILE A 933 -18.82 1.10 34.77
CA ILE A 933 -19.41 2.39 35.13
C ILE A 933 -19.45 2.59 36.66
N TYR A 934 -19.80 1.55 37.41
CA TYR A 934 -19.79 1.57 38.88
C TYR A 934 -18.39 1.89 39.42
N SER A 935 -17.34 1.31 38.83
CA SER A 935 -15.97 1.60 39.24
C SER A 935 -15.56 3.06 38.99
N GLU A 936 -16.12 3.72 37.97
CA GLU A 936 -15.92 5.16 37.73
C GLU A 936 -16.65 5.99 38.78
N LYS A 937 -17.92 5.69 39.06
CA LYS A 937 -18.71 6.43 40.05
C LYS A 937 -18.14 6.32 41.47
N VAL A 938 -17.55 5.18 41.82
CA VAL A 938 -16.82 5.02 43.08
C VAL A 938 -15.58 5.92 43.13
N ALA A 939 -14.80 6.01 42.05
CA ALA A 939 -13.63 6.87 41.98
C ALA A 939 -14.01 8.36 42.10
N GLU A 940 -15.02 8.80 41.36
CA GLU A 940 -15.57 10.17 41.44
C GLU A 940 -16.02 10.53 42.87
N TYR A 941 -16.65 9.58 43.57
CA TYR A 941 -17.06 9.78 44.96
C TYR A 941 -15.87 9.94 45.92
N LEU A 942 -14.82 9.12 45.74
CA LEU A 942 -13.61 9.20 46.57
C LEU A 942 -12.85 10.51 46.34
N GLU A 943 -12.70 10.93 45.08
CA GLU A 943 -12.06 12.20 44.72
C GLU A 943 -12.79 13.42 45.32
N ARG A 944 -14.12 13.45 45.24
CA ARG A 944 -14.93 14.51 45.88
C ARG A 944 -14.71 14.57 47.39
N LYS A 945 -14.68 13.40 48.05
CA LYS A 945 -14.44 13.32 49.50
C LYS A 945 -13.03 13.77 49.89
N GLU A 946 -12.03 13.51 49.06
CA GLU A 946 -10.67 14.01 49.28
C GLU A 946 -10.57 15.53 49.06
N ALA A 947 -11.26 16.07 48.05
CA ALA A 947 -11.36 17.50 47.82
C ALA A 947 -12.06 18.20 48.99
N ASP A 948 -13.18 17.65 49.47
CA ASP A 948 -13.93 18.17 50.63
C ASP A 948 -13.09 18.13 51.92
N LYS A 949 -12.21 17.14 52.08
CA LYS A 949 -11.25 17.09 53.18
C LYS A 949 -10.13 18.11 53.07
N LYS A 950 -9.70 18.45 51.85
CA LYS A 950 -8.68 19.47 51.58
C LYS A 950 -9.23 20.90 51.66
N SER A 951 -10.52 21.11 51.47
CA SER A 951 -11.20 22.41 51.64
C SER A 951 -11.70 22.65 53.07
N SER A 952 -11.81 21.59 53.88
CA SER A 952 -12.19 21.66 55.31
C SER A 952 -10.98 21.69 56.27
N ASN A 953 -9.76 21.60 55.73
CA ASN A 953 -8.48 21.83 56.41
C ASN A 953 -7.88 23.12 55.85
#